data_AF-A0A6G0Q7S9-F1
#
_entry.id   AF-A0A6G0Q7S9-F1
#
_cell.length_a   1.000
_cell.length_b   1.000
_cell.length_c   1.000
_cell.angle_alpha   90.00
_cell.angle_beta   90.00
_cell.angle_gamma   90.00
#
_symmetry.space_group_name_H-M   'P 1'
#
loop_
_entity.id
_entity.type
_entity.pdbx_description
1 polymer ?
#
loop_
_entity_poly.entity_id
_entity_poly.type
_entity_poly.pdbx_seq_one_letter_code
_entity_poly.pdbx_strand_id
1 'polypeptide(L)'
;MGHYLGSLLPRTDRFTNEPVPPKFAQIYIVDPEMQQRAERRRGIFADLGSGTLLDIEQMMAEHNPFAQQFLNYAEKLRADRAEGKDVVDLVYRLHETKSNPRTHNLPTVSEVGATLIEDGDLDSPRDILLWAKDHRLLRLFETNPMYDPLQYPLLLPHGELGWTFTDEYADNIERRSKREMSLREHVAYRLFQKVDDESALHQGGRLFQQYCVDQRAQCEQEQLRWIASHRAELRADQYRGVQDALLNEATTVLNEGEGLLTEYDRETGTLQHPDGDHRRPDHFLNQIGKRIVLPSTHSGSPRAMYKSYQDSMAIVREYGKPDVFVTMTCNPTWEEIQEKIPEPNQSAQDRPDIVARVWQQKLAELLKDLDEGVLGRVMARIYVVEFQKRGLPHAHILVILADEDKPRRREIIDKLVSAELPDAELNPQLYETILTSMMHGPCGAANPNSPCMKDGKCTKGYPKPLVEVTQGNVNGFPVYRRRRRPPGVLKFKGREYDNATINQWVVPYNLYLSQKYNCHINVEVCTALTAVKYLYTYVYKGSDKAVITVETVRGESHRAMIEPNEILRYLNARYISPVEACMRLLDFSVQGKTHSIVQLTIHLENEQLVTFRSSDNPDQVLTRGRHTMLTRFF
;
A
#
# COMPACT_ATOMS: atom_id res chain seq x y z
N MET A 1 -6.61 4.27 11.28
CA MET A 1 -7.55 3.58 12.18
C MET A 1 -6.76 3.21 13.42
N GLY A 2 -6.96 3.93 14.53
CA GLY A 2 -6.62 3.39 15.84
C GLY A 2 -7.73 2.44 16.28
N HIS A 3 -7.38 1.39 17.04
CA HIS A 3 -8.35 0.48 17.64
C HIS A 3 -8.57 0.90 19.10
N TYR A 4 -9.80 1.32 19.42
CA TYR A 4 -10.20 1.70 20.77
C TYR A 4 -10.99 0.55 21.42
N LEU A 5 -10.39 -0.10 22.43
CA LEU A 5 -10.99 -1.24 23.14
C LEU A 5 -12.02 -0.83 24.22
N GLY A 6 -12.04 0.44 24.63
CA GLY A 6 -12.90 0.94 25.71
C GLY A 6 -12.41 0.56 27.12
N SER A 7 -13.14 0.99 28.15
CA SER A 7 -12.83 0.64 29.55
C SER A 7 -13.03 -0.86 29.80
N LEU A 8 -12.20 -1.44 30.65
CA LEU A 8 -12.25 -2.88 30.98
C LEU A 8 -13.14 -3.20 32.17
N LEU A 9 -13.66 -2.15 32.81
CA LEU A 9 -14.74 -2.24 33.77
C LEU A 9 -16.06 -1.87 33.08
N PRO A 10 -17.16 -2.57 33.39
CA PRO A 10 -18.48 -2.15 32.93
C PRO A 10 -18.77 -0.73 33.40
N ARG A 11 -19.15 0.14 32.47
CA ARG A 11 -19.62 1.48 32.81
C ARG A 11 -21.03 1.38 33.40
N THR A 12 -21.34 2.25 34.35
CA THR A 12 -22.73 2.48 34.77
C THR A 12 -23.38 3.42 33.77
N ASP A 13 -24.54 3.02 33.25
CA ASP A 13 -25.34 3.85 32.37
C ASP A 13 -25.78 5.11 33.14
N ARG A 14 -25.54 6.29 32.56
CA ARG A 14 -25.78 7.56 33.24
C ARG A 14 -27.26 7.93 33.35
N PHE A 15 -28.11 7.29 32.55
CA PHE A 15 -29.56 7.55 32.50
C PHE A 15 -30.35 6.53 33.29
N THR A 16 -29.93 5.25 33.29
CA THR A 16 -30.61 4.19 34.05
C THR A 16 -29.96 3.89 35.40
N ASN A 17 -28.74 4.38 35.64
CA ASN A 17 -27.90 4.08 36.80
C ASN A 17 -27.64 2.56 37.00
N GLU A 18 -27.81 1.77 35.93
CA GLU A 18 -27.54 0.33 35.91
C GLU A 18 -26.19 0.03 35.23
N PRO A 19 -25.49 -1.05 35.63
CA PRO A 19 -24.28 -1.48 34.94
C PRO A 19 -24.59 -1.92 33.51
N VAL A 20 -23.87 -1.35 32.53
CA VAL A 20 -23.94 -1.81 31.14
C VAL A 20 -23.41 -3.25 31.08
N PRO A 21 -24.08 -4.19 30.37
CA PRO A 21 -23.59 -5.56 30.24
C PRO A 21 -22.15 -5.60 29.69
N PRO A 22 -21.24 -6.35 30.32
CA PRO A 22 -19.84 -6.42 29.89
C PRO A 22 -19.69 -6.99 28.48
N LYS A 23 -18.79 -6.39 27.68
CA LYS A 23 -18.48 -6.80 26.30
C LYS A 23 -16.97 -6.89 26.08
N PHE A 24 -16.57 -7.65 25.05
CA PHE A 24 -15.18 -7.79 24.60
C PHE A 24 -14.23 -8.18 25.76
N ALA A 25 -13.19 -7.38 26.02
CA ALA A 25 -12.20 -7.68 27.05
C ALA A 25 -12.75 -7.54 28.49
N GLN A 26 -13.87 -6.82 28.72
CA GLN A 26 -14.53 -6.74 30.02
C GLN A 26 -15.02 -8.12 30.51
N ILE A 27 -15.30 -9.03 29.58
CA ILE A 27 -15.79 -10.40 29.87
C ILE A 27 -14.75 -11.18 30.68
N TYR A 28 -13.45 -10.99 30.39
CA TYR A 28 -12.36 -11.60 31.16
C TYR A 28 -12.29 -11.08 32.60
N ILE A 29 -12.71 -9.83 32.83
CA ILE A 29 -12.67 -9.19 34.14
C ILE A 29 -13.89 -9.58 34.98
N VAL A 30 -15.09 -9.59 34.39
CA VAL A 30 -16.34 -9.81 35.13
C VAL A 30 -16.59 -11.28 35.43
N ASP A 31 -16.41 -12.17 34.44
CA ASP A 31 -16.79 -13.56 34.59
C ASP A 31 -15.55 -14.44 34.91
N PRO A 32 -15.49 -15.09 36.09
CA PRO A 32 -14.34 -15.88 36.52
C PRO A 32 -14.22 -17.20 35.75
N GLU A 33 -15.35 -17.81 35.39
CA GLU A 33 -15.39 -19.11 34.74
C GLU A 33 -15.39 -19.00 33.22
N MET A 34 -14.63 -19.89 32.58
CA MET A 34 -14.56 -20.00 31.11
C MET A 34 -15.93 -20.18 30.47
N GLN A 35 -16.77 -21.03 31.08
CA GLN A 35 -18.12 -21.32 30.61
C GLN A 35 -18.99 -20.05 30.56
N GLN A 36 -18.95 -19.24 31.61
CA GLN A 36 -19.69 -17.98 31.70
C GLN A 36 -19.19 -16.96 30.66
N ARG A 37 -17.86 -16.90 30.44
CA ARG A 37 -17.26 -16.05 29.40
C ARG A 37 -17.69 -16.44 27.99
N ALA A 38 -17.77 -17.74 27.70
CA ALA A 38 -18.24 -18.25 26.41
C ALA A 38 -19.73 -17.98 26.21
N GLU A 39 -20.56 -18.23 27.23
CA GLU A 39 -22.00 -17.97 27.21
C GLU A 39 -22.31 -16.49 26.99
N ARG A 40 -21.58 -15.59 27.65
CA ARG A 40 -21.74 -14.14 27.46
C ARG A 40 -21.40 -13.70 26.04
N ARG A 41 -20.32 -14.23 25.45
CA ARG A 41 -19.98 -13.94 24.04
C ARG A 41 -21.04 -14.40 23.07
N ARG A 42 -21.62 -15.59 23.31
CA ARG A 42 -22.74 -16.09 22.52
C ARG A 42 -24.01 -15.24 22.70
N GLY A 43 -24.22 -14.69 23.90
CA GLY A 43 -25.29 -13.72 24.15
C GLY A 43 -25.14 -12.41 23.36
N ILE A 44 -23.90 -12.03 23.00
CA ILE A 44 -23.62 -10.86 22.14
C ILE A 44 -23.71 -11.25 20.66
N PHE A 45 -23.20 -12.42 20.30
CA PHE A 45 -23.15 -12.95 18.93
C PHE A 45 -23.73 -14.37 18.90
N ALA A 46 -25.01 -14.49 18.56
CA ALA A 46 -25.78 -15.73 18.66
C ALA A 46 -25.24 -16.88 17.77
N ASP A 47 -24.55 -16.52 16.68
CA ASP A 47 -24.05 -17.46 15.66
C ASP A 47 -22.74 -18.15 16.06
N LEU A 48 -22.17 -17.82 17.23
CA LEU A 48 -20.91 -18.42 17.70
C LEU A 48 -21.11 -19.85 18.21
N GLY A 49 -20.26 -20.77 17.75
CA GLY A 49 -20.22 -22.15 18.22
C GLY A 49 -19.67 -22.27 19.64
N SER A 50 -20.44 -22.87 20.55
CA SER A 50 -20.07 -22.98 21.96
C SER A 50 -18.79 -23.79 22.19
N GLY A 51 -18.62 -24.91 21.46
CA GLY A 51 -17.41 -25.74 21.58
C GLY A 51 -16.16 -24.96 21.16
N THR A 52 -16.18 -24.35 19.97
CA THR A 52 -15.06 -23.55 19.46
C THR A 52 -14.69 -22.39 20.38
N LEU A 53 -15.67 -21.72 20.99
CA LEU A 53 -15.39 -20.65 21.95
C LEU A 53 -14.68 -21.16 23.20
N LEU A 54 -15.07 -22.32 23.72
CA LEU A 54 -14.41 -22.94 24.86
C LEU A 54 -12.99 -23.39 24.50
N ASP A 55 -12.81 -24.00 23.33
CA ASP A 55 -11.49 -24.42 22.85
C ASP A 55 -10.54 -23.22 22.72
N ILE A 56 -11.02 -22.10 22.15
CA ILE A 56 -10.24 -20.85 22.04
C ILE A 56 -9.93 -20.28 23.43
N GLU A 57 -10.91 -20.21 24.32
CA GLU A 57 -10.70 -19.69 25.68
C GLU A 57 -9.67 -20.52 26.45
N GLN A 58 -9.74 -21.85 26.34
CA GLN A 58 -8.78 -22.76 26.95
C GLN A 58 -7.39 -22.55 26.38
N MET A 59 -7.25 -22.56 25.05
CA MET A 59 -5.97 -22.35 24.38
C MET A 59 -5.34 -21.01 24.75
N MET A 60 -6.12 -19.92 24.79
CA MET A 60 -5.62 -18.60 25.21
C MET A 60 -5.20 -18.60 26.68
N ALA A 61 -5.96 -19.23 27.57
CA ALA A 61 -5.62 -19.31 28.99
C ALA A 61 -4.35 -20.16 29.25
N GLU A 62 -4.15 -21.23 28.50
CA GLU A 62 -3.02 -22.16 28.68
C GLU A 62 -1.73 -21.66 28.03
N HIS A 63 -1.82 -20.99 26.88
CA HIS A 63 -0.66 -20.72 26.03
C HIS A 63 -0.36 -19.23 25.81
N ASN A 64 -1.34 -18.33 25.95
CA ASN A 64 -1.10 -16.93 25.66
C ASN A 64 -0.66 -16.17 26.93
N PRO A 65 0.60 -15.69 27.01
CA PRO A 65 1.11 -15.02 28.20
C PRO A 65 0.36 -13.71 28.51
N PHE A 66 -0.15 -13.02 27.49
CA PHE A 66 -0.94 -11.81 27.70
C PHE A 66 -2.32 -12.14 28.27
N ALA A 67 -3.00 -13.17 27.75
CA ALA A 67 -4.30 -13.60 28.29
C ALA A 67 -4.18 -14.10 29.74
N GLN A 68 -3.11 -14.83 30.07
CA GLN A 68 -2.82 -15.24 31.44
C GLN A 68 -2.66 -14.04 32.38
N GLN A 69 -1.98 -12.98 31.93
CA GLN A 69 -1.88 -11.73 32.70
C GLN A 69 -3.24 -11.06 32.89
N PHE A 70 -4.09 -11.02 31.86
CA PHE A 70 -5.46 -10.52 31.99
C PHE A 70 -6.29 -11.32 33.01
N LEU A 71 -6.20 -12.65 33.00
CA LEU A 71 -6.91 -13.53 33.93
C LEU A 71 -6.43 -13.36 35.38
N ASN A 72 -5.11 -13.40 35.61
CA ASN A 72 -4.51 -13.20 36.93
C ASN A 72 -4.88 -11.83 37.51
N TYR A 73 -4.90 -10.80 36.67
CA TYR A 73 -5.34 -9.48 37.10
C TYR A 73 -6.84 -9.45 37.43
N ALA A 74 -7.68 -10.06 36.58
CA ALA A 74 -9.11 -10.12 36.81
C ALA A 74 -9.44 -10.71 38.18
N GLU A 75 -8.72 -11.75 38.59
CA GLU A 75 -8.82 -12.35 39.93
C GLU A 75 -8.48 -11.35 41.03
N LYS A 76 -7.34 -10.65 40.91
CA LYS A 76 -6.92 -9.63 41.89
C LYS A 76 -7.92 -8.49 41.99
N LEU A 77 -8.42 -7.98 40.86
CA LEU A 77 -9.40 -6.89 40.84
C LEU A 77 -10.75 -7.31 41.46
N ARG A 78 -11.19 -8.54 41.19
CA ARG A 78 -12.38 -9.10 41.85
C ARG A 78 -12.19 -9.20 43.36
N ALA A 79 -11.01 -9.64 43.82
CA ALA A 79 -10.68 -9.69 45.25
C ALA A 79 -10.64 -8.29 45.89
N ASP A 80 -9.94 -7.33 45.27
CA ASP A 80 -9.86 -5.96 45.76
C ASP A 80 -11.24 -5.27 45.83
N ARG A 81 -12.13 -5.52 44.86
CA ARG A 81 -13.52 -5.06 44.91
C ARG A 81 -14.32 -5.71 46.02
N ALA A 82 -14.15 -7.01 46.24
CA ALA A 82 -14.82 -7.72 47.34
C ALA A 82 -14.38 -7.19 48.71
N GLU A 83 -13.14 -6.69 48.81
CA GLU A 83 -12.59 -6.02 49.99
C GLU A 83 -12.98 -4.53 50.10
N GLY A 84 -13.78 -4.00 49.17
CA GLY A 84 -14.25 -2.61 49.18
C GLY A 84 -13.18 -1.58 48.85
N LYS A 85 -12.06 -1.99 48.24
CA LYS A 85 -11.04 -1.06 47.78
C LYS A 85 -11.53 -0.29 46.56
N ASP A 86 -11.13 0.97 46.46
CA ASP A 86 -11.36 1.75 45.25
C ASP A 86 -10.39 1.28 44.17
N VAL A 87 -10.92 0.65 43.13
CA VAL A 87 -10.11 -0.03 42.10
C VAL A 87 -10.16 0.80 40.82
N VAL A 88 -9.01 1.38 40.49
CA VAL A 88 -8.79 2.11 39.24
C VAL A 88 -8.49 1.15 38.09
N ASP A 89 -8.81 1.58 36.89
CA ASP A 89 -8.58 0.88 35.64
C ASP A 89 -7.04 0.56 35.49
N LEU A 90 -6.77 -0.73 35.22
CA LEU A 90 -5.51 -1.45 34.93
C LEU A 90 -4.22 -0.69 34.44
N VAL A 91 -3.03 -1.10 34.92
CA VAL A 91 -1.66 -0.58 34.55
C VAL A 91 -0.61 -1.56 33.96
N TYR A 92 -0.06 -1.30 32.75
CA TYR A 92 1.12 -2.02 32.19
C TYR A 92 2.46 -1.35 32.53
N ARG A 93 3.44 -2.05 33.14
CA ARG A 93 4.76 -1.50 33.48
C ARG A 93 5.90 -2.31 32.85
N LEU A 94 6.67 -1.70 31.94
CA LEU A 94 7.93 -2.27 31.44
C LEU A 94 9.05 -2.05 32.47
N HIS A 95 9.75 -3.11 32.85
CA HIS A 95 11.07 -3.03 33.47
C HIS A 95 12.12 -3.48 32.45
N GLU A 96 12.83 -2.52 31.86
CA GLU A 96 14.04 -2.81 31.10
C GLU A 96 15.14 -3.20 32.11
N THR A 97 15.49 -4.49 32.16
CA THR A 97 16.62 -4.94 32.98
C THR A 97 17.90 -4.48 32.30
N LYS A 98 18.46 -3.36 32.76
CA LYS A 98 19.72 -2.76 32.27
C LYS A 98 20.94 -3.71 32.31
N SER A 99 20.81 -4.91 32.89
CA SER A 99 21.92 -5.83 33.13
C SER A 99 22.18 -6.85 32.01
N ASN A 100 21.31 -7.01 31.00
CA ASN A 100 21.61 -7.92 29.89
C ASN A 100 20.81 -7.64 28.60
N PRO A 101 21.38 -6.95 27.59
CA PRO A 101 20.75 -6.74 26.28
C PRO A 101 20.57 -8.02 25.44
N ARG A 102 20.95 -9.20 25.97
CA ARG A 102 20.97 -10.49 25.24
C ARG A 102 20.01 -11.54 25.81
N THR A 103 19.13 -11.18 26.74
CA THR A 103 18.09 -12.09 27.22
C THR A 103 16.73 -11.53 26.89
N HIS A 104 16.14 -12.03 25.80
CA HIS A 104 14.70 -11.99 25.54
C HIS A 104 13.98 -12.81 26.61
N ASN A 105 13.89 -12.30 27.83
CA ASN A 105 13.04 -12.91 28.84
C ASN A 105 11.62 -12.39 28.63
N LEU A 106 10.67 -13.32 28.45
CA LEU A 106 9.26 -13.05 28.69
C LEU A 106 9.10 -12.39 30.07
N PRO A 107 8.10 -11.51 30.29
CA PRO A 107 7.91 -10.87 31.59
C PRO A 107 7.72 -11.93 32.69
N THR A 108 8.72 -12.11 33.56
CA THR A 108 8.72 -13.11 34.64
C THR A 108 8.21 -12.57 35.97
N VAL A 109 7.66 -11.35 36.01
CA VAL A 109 7.25 -10.70 37.27
C VAL A 109 5.74 -10.52 37.32
N SER A 110 5.16 -11.06 38.38
CA SER A 110 3.79 -10.83 38.83
C SER A 110 3.50 -9.32 38.97
N GLU A 111 2.27 -8.93 38.65
CA GLU A 111 1.61 -7.62 38.87
C GLU A 111 1.60 -6.62 37.72
N VAL A 112 0.74 -6.84 36.71
CA VAL A 112 0.53 -5.88 35.62
C VAL A 112 -0.79 -6.14 34.84
N GLY A 113 -1.56 -5.13 34.39
CA GLY A 113 -2.64 -5.30 33.41
C GLY A 113 -3.02 -4.00 32.65
N ALA A 114 -3.75 -3.98 31.52
CA ALA A 114 -3.90 -2.76 30.65
C ALA A 114 -5.20 -1.96 30.84
N THR A 115 -5.26 -0.62 30.70
CA THR A 115 -6.50 0.13 30.37
C THR A 115 -6.32 0.97 29.12
N LEU A 116 -7.28 0.91 28.19
CA LEU A 116 -7.41 1.84 27.06
C LEU A 116 -8.36 3.00 27.40
N ILE A 117 -7.91 4.25 27.21
CA ILE A 117 -8.76 5.46 27.30
C ILE A 117 -8.87 6.13 25.92
N GLU A 118 -10.07 6.63 25.65
CA GLU A 118 -10.57 7.28 24.44
C GLU A 118 -10.28 8.78 24.52
N ASP A 119 -9.51 9.34 23.58
CA ASP A 119 -9.29 10.80 23.50
C ASP A 119 -9.66 11.41 22.14
N GLY A 120 -10.39 10.67 21.30
CA GLY A 120 -11.09 11.23 20.13
C GLY A 120 -10.24 11.95 19.08
N ASP A 121 -8.92 11.98 19.23
CA ASP A 121 -8.03 12.74 18.37
C ASP A 121 -7.51 11.89 17.21
N LEU A 122 -7.98 12.23 16.01
CA LEU A 122 -7.65 11.56 14.75
C LEU A 122 -6.29 12.02 14.18
N ASP A 123 -5.65 13.03 14.77
CA ASP A 123 -4.36 13.59 14.31
C ASP A 123 -3.13 12.84 14.85
N SER A 124 -3.36 11.70 15.50
CA SER A 124 -2.35 10.99 16.28
C SER A 124 -1.96 9.60 15.70
N PRO A 125 -0.71 9.14 15.90
CA PRO A 125 -0.19 7.86 15.36
C PRO A 125 -0.99 6.62 15.78
N ARG A 126 -0.86 5.49 15.04
CA ARG A 126 -1.43 4.19 15.45
C ARG A 126 -0.81 3.74 16.78
N ASP A 127 -1.65 3.51 17.77
CA ASP A 127 -1.18 3.16 19.10
C ASP A 127 -2.21 2.36 19.91
N ILE A 128 -1.71 1.72 20.96
CA ILE A 128 -2.48 1.15 22.06
C ILE A 128 -2.17 2.01 23.28
N LEU A 129 -3.17 2.70 23.82
CA LEU A 129 -3.02 3.50 25.04
C LEU A 129 -3.15 2.60 26.27
N LEU A 130 -2.23 2.76 27.21
CA LEU A 130 -2.19 2.08 28.51
C LEU A 130 -2.25 3.14 29.61
N TRP A 131 -3.02 2.94 30.67
CA TRP A 131 -3.04 3.82 31.83
C TRP A 131 -1.97 3.42 32.84
N ALA A 132 -1.22 4.36 33.45
CA ALA A 132 -0.21 4.06 34.48
C ALA A 132 -0.68 4.41 35.89
N LYS A 133 -0.07 3.79 36.92
CA LYS A 133 -0.44 3.91 38.35
C LYS A 133 -0.31 5.34 38.89
N ASP A 134 0.43 6.20 38.18
CA ASP A 134 0.65 7.61 38.47
C ASP A 134 -0.25 8.56 37.65
N HIS A 135 -1.32 8.03 37.04
CA HIS A 135 -2.25 8.77 36.17
C HIS A 135 -1.62 9.31 34.89
N ARG A 136 -0.54 8.69 34.40
CA ARG A 136 0.08 9.02 33.10
C ARG A 136 -0.35 8.02 32.03
N LEU A 137 -0.57 8.51 30.81
CA LEU A 137 -0.82 7.68 29.63
C LEU A 137 0.49 7.11 29.10
N LEU A 138 0.59 5.79 29.02
CA LEU A 138 1.65 5.06 28.33
C LEU A 138 1.16 4.68 26.93
N ARG A 139 1.86 5.15 25.90
CA ARG A 139 1.49 4.95 24.51
C ARG A 139 2.34 3.85 23.89
N LEU A 140 1.75 2.70 23.58
CA LEU A 140 2.40 1.66 22.77
C LEU A 140 2.21 1.99 21.30
N PHE A 141 3.28 2.38 20.63
CA PHE A 141 3.27 2.58 19.18
C PHE A 141 3.28 1.23 18.45
N GLU A 142 2.88 1.23 17.18
CA GLU A 142 2.93 0.08 16.27
C GLU A 142 4.32 -0.54 16.12
N THR A 143 5.37 0.18 16.51
CA THR A 143 6.76 -0.29 16.50
C THR A 143 7.16 -1.06 17.76
N ASN A 144 6.23 -1.22 18.71
CA ASN A 144 6.44 -2.00 19.92
C ASN A 144 6.20 -3.49 19.61
N PRO A 145 7.09 -4.40 20.04
CA PRO A 145 6.94 -5.84 19.78
C PRO A 145 5.65 -6.45 20.37
N MET A 146 5.03 -5.82 21.37
CA MET A 146 3.77 -6.29 21.94
C MET A 146 2.53 -5.81 21.16
N TYR A 147 2.67 -4.90 20.19
CA TYR A 147 1.54 -4.35 19.44
C TYR A 147 0.75 -5.46 18.72
N ASP A 148 1.45 -6.26 17.91
CA ASP A 148 0.86 -7.34 17.12
C ASP A 148 0.10 -8.37 17.98
N PRO A 149 0.69 -9.00 19.03
CA PRO A 149 -0.01 -10.01 19.82
C PRO A 149 -1.17 -9.46 20.65
N LEU A 150 -1.15 -8.17 21.01
CA LEU A 150 -2.28 -7.51 21.69
C LEU A 150 -3.41 -7.14 20.73
N GLN A 151 -3.08 -6.74 19.51
CA GLN A 151 -4.04 -6.36 18.48
C GLN A 151 -4.67 -7.58 17.78
N TYR A 152 -3.89 -8.65 17.60
CA TYR A 152 -4.28 -9.87 16.87
C TYR A 152 -4.06 -11.15 17.70
N PRO A 153 -4.63 -11.26 18.92
CA PRO A 153 -4.38 -12.39 19.81
C PRO A 153 -4.80 -13.75 19.22
N LEU A 154 -5.81 -13.78 18.34
CA LEU A 154 -6.25 -15.01 17.67
C LEU A 154 -5.35 -15.42 16.48
N LEU A 155 -4.60 -14.48 15.91
CA LEU A 155 -3.58 -14.80 14.89
C LEU A 155 -2.23 -15.15 15.53
N LEU A 156 -2.06 -14.80 16.81
CA LEU A 156 -0.84 -14.95 17.61
C LEU A 156 -1.18 -15.63 18.95
N PRO A 157 -1.68 -16.88 18.89
CA PRO A 157 -2.24 -17.55 20.06
C PRO A 157 -1.20 -17.77 21.17
N HIS A 158 0.08 -17.87 20.84
CA HIS A 158 1.15 -18.05 21.82
C HIS A 158 1.74 -16.71 22.32
N GLY A 159 1.19 -15.58 21.89
CA GLY A 159 1.70 -14.26 22.23
C GLY A 159 3.05 -13.96 21.58
N GLU A 160 3.27 -14.48 20.37
CA GLU A 160 4.50 -14.22 19.62
C GLU A 160 4.66 -12.71 19.40
N LEU A 161 5.82 -12.20 19.79
CA LEU A 161 6.14 -10.79 19.63
C LEU A 161 6.20 -10.42 18.13
N GLY A 162 5.67 -9.24 17.82
CA GLY A 162 5.86 -8.58 16.54
C GLY A 162 7.26 -7.99 16.41
N TRP A 163 7.48 -7.34 15.27
CA TRP A 163 8.77 -6.73 14.94
C TRP A 163 9.15 -5.57 15.85
N THR A 164 10.46 -5.39 16.05
CA THR A 164 11.01 -4.15 16.62
C THR A 164 12.34 -3.74 15.95
N PHE A 165 12.78 -2.51 16.19
CA PHE A 165 13.97 -1.93 15.55
C PHE A 165 15.27 -2.67 15.85
N THR A 166 15.30 -3.48 16.90
CA THR A 166 16.46 -4.29 17.32
C THR A 166 16.46 -5.70 16.75
N ASP A 167 15.47 -6.07 15.95
CA ASP A 167 15.41 -7.40 15.34
C ASP A 167 16.53 -7.54 14.30
N GLU A 168 17.41 -8.51 14.50
CA GLU A 168 18.51 -8.81 13.59
C GLU A 168 18.23 -10.07 12.74
N TYR A 169 18.90 -10.17 11.60
CA TYR A 169 18.90 -11.40 10.82
C TYR A 169 19.54 -12.55 11.61
N ALA A 170 19.02 -13.76 11.43
CA ALA A 170 19.64 -14.97 11.96
C ALA A 170 21.09 -15.13 11.48
N ASP A 171 21.89 -15.87 12.25
CA ASP A 171 23.26 -16.24 11.93
C ASP A 171 24.23 -15.06 11.68
N ASN A 172 23.92 -13.87 12.23
CA ASN A 172 24.67 -12.63 12.01
C ASN A 172 24.81 -12.25 10.53
N ILE A 173 23.83 -12.61 9.70
CA ILE A 173 23.84 -12.25 8.28
C ILE A 173 23.67 -10.74 8.15
N GLU A 174 24.54 -10.11 7.35
CA GLU A 174 24.40 -8.70 7.00
C GLU A 174 23.73 -8.57 5.62
N ARG A 175 22.58 -7.87 5.57
CA ARG A 175 21.93 -7.49 4.31
C ARG A 175 22.00 -5.99 4.11
N ARG A 176 22.45 -5.57 2.91
CA ARG A 176 22.62 -4.15 2.55
C ARG A 176 23.44 -3.38 3.60
N SER A 177 24.48 -4.02 4.12
CA SER A 177 25.38 -3.48 5.17
C SER A 177 24.68 -3.18 6.50
N LYS A 178 23.58 -3.88 6.80
CA LYS A 178 22.85 -3.80 8.07
C LYS A 178 22.62 -5.19 8.65
N ARG A 179 22.67 -5.29 9.97
CA ARG A 179 22.32 -6.51 10.72
C ARG A 179 20.85 -6.51 11.09
N GLU A 180 20.27 -5.33 11.25
CA GLU A 180 18.88 -5.12 11.58
C GLU A 180 17.98 -5.40 10.38
N MET A 181 16.92 -6.16 10.62
CA MET A 181 15.88 -6.49 9.66
C MET A 181 14.82 -5.39 9.65
N SER A 182 14.36 -4.97 8.47
CA SER A 182 13.25 -4.00 8.40
C SER A 182 11.89 -4.65 8.72
N LEU A 183 10.93 -3.85 9.22
CA LEU A 183 9.55 -4.29 9.45
C LEU A 183 8.96 -5.00 8.22
N ARG A 184 9.19 -4.44 7.02
CA ARG A 184 8.71 -5.03 5.76
C ARG A 184 9.30 -6.43 5.55
N GLU A 185 10.57 -6.64 5.83
CA GLU A 185 11.23 -7.95 5.67
C GLU A 185 10.72 -8.96 6.70
N HIS A 186 10.52 -8.53 7.95
CA HIS A 186 9.88 -9.34 8.99
C HIS A 186 8.48 -9.80 8.55
N VAL A 187 7.63 -8.85 8.12
CA VAL A 187 6.26 -9.16 7.69
C VAL A 187 6.27 -10.02 6.43
N ALA A 188 7.13 -9.72 5.45
CA ALA A 188 7.27 -10.53 4.24
C ALA A 188 7.60 -11.98 4.59
N TYR A 189 8.51 -12.22 5.55
CA TYR A 189 8.80 -13.56 6.06
C TYR A 189 7.57 -14.24 6.67
N ARG A 190 6.76 -13.53 7.47
CA ARG A 190 5.52 -14.09 8.05
C ARG A 190 4.43 -14.39 7.03
N LEU A 191 4.40 -13.69 5.89
CA LEU A 191 3.46 -13.97 4.79
C LEU A 191 3.79 -15.26 4.01
N PHE A 192 4.95 -15.87 4.25
CA PHE A 192 5.28 -17.18 3.70
C PHE A 192 4.92 -18.28 4.69
N GLN A 193 3.75 -18.90 4.48
CA GLN A 193 3.40 -20.14 5.16
C GLN A 193 4.46 -21.21 4.88
N LYS A 194 5.00 -21.80 5.96
CA LYS A 194 5.96 -22.90 5.86
C LYS A 194 5.24 -24.21 5.55
N VAL A 195 5.97 -25.17 4.98
CA VAL A 195 5.44 -26.52 4.75
C VAL A 195 5.09 -27.13 6.11
N ASP A 196 3.90 -27.73 6.20
CA ASP A 196 3.35 -28.34 7.42
C ASP A 196 3.11 -27.38 8.60
N ASP A 197 3.09 -26.07 8.35
CA ASP A 197 2.74 -25.06 9.35
C ASP A 197 1.22 -24.83 9.37
N GLU A 198 0.56 -25.27 10.43
CA GLU A 198 -0.86 -25.00 10.77
C GLU A 198 -1.05 -23.54 11.23
N SER A 199 -0.51 -22.60 10.46
CA SER A 199 -0.39 -21.20 10.82
C SER A 199 -1.75 -20.54 11.04
N ALA A 200 -2.07 -20.22 12.30
CA ALA A 200 -3.27 -19.47 12.68
C ALA A 200 -3.40 -18.14 11.91
N LEU A 201 -2.26 -17.52 11.60
CA LEU A 201 -2.18 -16.32 10.77
C LEU A 201 -2.85 -16.51 9.42
N HIS A 202 -2.49 -17.57 8.69
CA HIS A 202 -2.99 -17.82 7.34
C HIS A 202 -4.41 -18.40 7.33
N GLN A 203 -4.86 -19.00 8.43
CA GLN A 203 -6.23 -19.50 8.60
C GLN A 203 -7.22 -18.40 9.00
N GLY A 204 -6.74 -17.23 9.41
CA GLY A 204 -7.57 -16.15 9.97
C GLY A 204 -8.55 -15.45 9.00
N GLY A 205 -8.53 -15.77 7.71
CA GLY A 205 -9.47 -15.25 6.70
C GLY A 205 -9.58 -13.71 6.70
N ARG A 206 -10.76 -13.16 7.02
CA ARG A 206 -10.96 -11.70 7.10
C ARG A 206 -10.05 -11.03 8.15
N LEU A 207 -9.67 -11.72 9.22
CA LEU A 207 -8.74 -11.20 10.22
C LEU A 207 -7.32 -11.12 9.64
N PHE A 208 -6.92 -12.10 8.84
CA PHE A 208 -5.65 -12.09 8.11
C PHE A 208 -5.58 -10.95 7.07
N GLN A 209 -6.68 -10.69 6.35
CA GLN A 209 -6.77 -9.53 5.45
C GLN A 209 -6.52 -8.21 6.20
N GLN A 210 -7.10 -8.06 7.39
CA GLN A 210 -6.90 -6.88 8.24
C GLN A 210 -5.45 -6.78 8.70
N TYR A 211 -4.86 -7.88 9.15
CA TYR A 211 -3.44 -7.96 9.50
C TYR A 211 -2.55 -7.48 8.35
N CYS A 212 -2.73 -8.00 7.13
CA CYS A 212 -1.93 -7.60 5.97
C CYS A 212 -2.01 -6.09 5.69
N VAL A 213 -3.23 -5.53 5.71
CA VAL A 213 -3.45 -4.08 5.47
C VAL A 213 -2.84 -3.25 6.60
N ASP A 214 -2.98 -3.70 7.85
CA ASP A 214 -2.40 -3.02 9.00
C ASP A 214 -0.88 -3.00 8.92
N GLN A 215 -0.24 -4.16 8.74
CA GLN A 215 1.22 -4.28 8.60
C GLN A 215 1.78 -3.43 7.45
N ARG A 216 1.09 -3.40 6.29
CA ARG A 216 1.46 -2.53 5.18
C ARG A 216 1.48 -1.06 5.60
N ALA A 217 0.47 -0.66 6.34
CA ALA A 217 0.34 0.72 6.73
C ALA A 217 1.23 1.09 7.93
N GLN A 218 1.61 0.12 8.79
CA GLN A 218 2.72 0.28 9.73
C GLN A 218 4.04 0.54 8.99
N CYS A 219 4.36 -0.24 7.95
CA CYS A 219 5.52 -0.01 7.10
C CYS A 219 5.49 1.38 6.43
N GLU A 220 4.30 1.84 5.99
CA GLU A 220 4.15 3.18 5.43
C GLU A 220 4.38 4.26 6.48
N GLN A 221 3.80 4.09 7.66
CA GLN A 221 3.91 5.03 8.75
C GLN A 221 5.36 5.14 9.24
N GLU A 222 6.08 4.04 9.33
CA GLU A 222 7.52 4.01 9.65
C GLU A 222 8.31 4.81 8.62
N GLN A 223 8.11 4.54 7.32
CA GLN A 223 8.78 5.29 6.26
C GLN A 223 8.45 6.79 6.33
N LEU A 224 7.18 7.13 6.53
CA LEU A 224 6.75 8.52 6.63
C LEU A 224 7.30 9.20 7.88
N ARG A 225 7.37 8.50 9.02
CA ARG A 225 8.01 8.96 10.26
C ARG A 225 9.49 9.18 10.04
N TRP A 226 10.18 8.25 9.40
CA TRP A 226 11.59 8.41 9.04
C TRP A 226 11.78 9.66 8.18
N ILE A 227 10.95 9.83 7.13
CA ILE A 227 11.01 11.04 6.29
C ILE A 227 10.66 12.28 7.14
N ALA A 228 9.75 12.21 8.11
CA ALA A 228 9.32 13.32 8.99
C ALA A 228 10.34 13.72 10.06
N SER A 229 11.04 12.76 10.66
CA SER A 229 12.06 13.01 11.68
C SER A 229 13.36 13.52 11.06
N HIS A 230 13.74 13.00 9.88
CA HIS A 230 14.93 13.46 9.14
C HIS A 230 14.64 14.70 8.27
N ARG A 231 13.42 15.24 8.35
CA ARG A 231 12.93 16.38 7.56
C ARG A 231 13.38 17.74 8.07
N ALA A 232 13.63 17.85 9.38
CA ALA A 232 14.22 19.07 9.96
C ALA A 232 15.58 19.38 9.30
N GLU A 233 16.22 18.34 8.77
CA GLU A 233 17.53 18.37 8.15
C GLU A 233 17.51 18.31 6.63
N LEU A 234 16.40 18.29 5.89
CA LEU A 234 16.45 18.18 4.42
C LEU A 234 15.66 19.30 3.75
N ARG A 235 16.40 20.29 3.25
CA ARG A 235 15.93 21.51 2.59
C ARG A 235 16.36 21.51 1.13
N ALA A 236 15.61 22.20 0.28
CA ALA A 236 16.06 22.49 -1.07
C ALA A 236 15.78 23.94 -1.47
N ASP A 237 16.76 24.57 -2.11
CA ASP A 237 16.67 25.92 -2.66
C ASP A 237 17.40 26.02 -4.00
N GLN A 238 17.19 27.10 -4.75
CA GLN A 238 17.97 27.40 -5.94
C GLN A 238 19.42 27.68 -5.54
N TYR A 239 20.37 27.17 -6.32
CA TYR A 239 21.80 27.32 -6.09
C TYR A 239 22.21 28.80 -5.93
N ARG A 240 21.68 29.68 -6.79
CA ARG A 240 21.84 31.13 -6.70
C ARG A 240 21.30 31.68 -5.38
N GLY A 241 20.14 31.21 -4.90
CA GLY A 241 19.60 31.60 -3.60
C GLY A 241 20.51 31.18 -2.44
N VAL A 242 21.12 29.99 -2.52
CA VAL A 242 22.12 29.53 -1.53
C VAL A 242 23.41 30.35 -1.62
N GLN A 243 23.86 30.68 -2.83
CA GLN A 243 25.05 31.50 -3.08
C GLN A 243 24.87 32.95 -2.59
N ASP A 244 23.73 33.57 -2.89
CA ASP A 244 23.37 34.91 -2.44
C ASP A 244 23.25 34.95 -0.92
N ALA A 245 22.69 33.91 -0.29
CA ALA A 245 22.60 33.83 1.16
C ALA A 245 23.97 33.62 1.84
N LEU A 246 24.89 32.85 1.24
CA LEU A 246 26.27 32.74 1.72
C LEU A 246 27.02 34.06 1.62
N LEU A 247 26.88 34.78 0.50
CA LEU A 247 27.48 36.09 0.30
C LEU A 247 26.95 37.12 1.31
N ASN A 248 25.64 37.09 1.61
CA ASN A 248 25.02 38.01 2.57
C ASN A 248 25.38 37.69 4.02
N GLU A 249 25.58 36.42 4.38
CA GLU A 249 26.02 36.05 5.73
C GLU A 249 27.46 36.49 6.04
N ALA A 250 28.31 36.54 5.02
CA ALA A 250 29.63 37.17 5.12
C ALA A 250 29.55 38.72 5.31
N THR A 251 28.37 39.33 5.18
CA THR A 251 28.20 40.80 5.13
C THR A 251 27.50 41.40 6.37
N THR A 252 27.24 40.60 7.41
CA THR A 252 26.78 41.06 8.75
C THR A 252 27.73 40.46 9.78
N VAL A 253 28.61 41.15 10.53
CA VAL A 253 28.53 42.46 11.18
C VAL A 253 29.94 43.08 11.28
N LEU A 254 30.24 44.10 10.47
CA LEU A 254 31.14 45.19 10.86
C LEU A 254 30.23 46.33 11.34
N ASN A 255 29.70 46.20 12.56
CA ASN A 255 29.18 47.35 13.29
C ASN A 255 30.21 47.69 14.37
N GLU A 256 30.69 48.92 14.27
CA GLU A 256 31.55 49.61 15.21
C GLU A 256 30.90 49.62 16.61
N GLY A 257 31.62 49.11 17.62
CA GLY A 257 31.27 49.33 19.02
C GLY A 257 31.27 48.07 19.89
N GLU A 258 32.44 47.49 20.14
CA GLU A 258 32.93 46.99 21.43
C GLU A 258 34.18 46.14 21.17
N GLY A 259 35.34 46.64 21.58
CA GLY A 259 36.63 46.02 21.31
C GLY A 259 37.00 44.96 22.35
N LEU A 260 37.71 43.92 21.90
CA LEU A 260 38.74 43.22 22.68
C LEU A 260 39.74 42.52 21.73
N LEU A 261 40.88 43.21 21.58
CA LEU A 261 42.25 42.71 21.42
C LEU A 261 42.45 41.28 20.85
N THR A 262 43.01 41.20 19.64
CA THR A 262 43.88 40.08 19.25
C THR A 262 45.15 40.60 18.60
N GLU A 263 46.27 40.09 19.09
CA GLU A 263 47.64 40.57 18.88
C GLU A 263 48.15 40.20 17.48
N TYR A 264 48.77 41.18 16.83
CA TYR A 264 49.46 41.02 15.56
C TYR A 264 50.93 40.61 15.83
N ASP A 265 51.31 39.40 15.41
CA ASP A 265 52.70 38.93 15.49
C ASP A 265 53.54 39.60 14.39
N ARG A 266 54.51 40.43 14.82
CA ARG A 266 55.35 41.23 13.94
C ARG A 266 56.52 40.46 13.32
N GLU A 267 56.85 39.26 13.79
CA GLU A 267 57.95 38.46 13.22
C GLU A 267 57.49 37.63 12.02
N THR A 268 56.23 37.16 12.01
CA THR A 268 55.71 36.29 10.94
C THR A 268 54.71 36.97 10.00
N GLY A 269 54.20 38.16 10.35
CA GLY A 269 53.29 38.94 9.50
C GLY A 269 51.89 38.33 9.33
N THR A 270 51.43 37.52 10.28
CA THR A 270 50.14 36.82 10.22
C THR A 270 49.26 37.10 11.44
N LEU A 271 47.96 37.31 11.20
CA LEU A 271 46.92 37.39 12.24
C LEU A 271 46.63 36.00 12.80
N GLN A 272 46.78 35.81 14.11
CA GLN A 272 46.29 34.62 14.81
C GLN A 272 44.90 34.86 15.38
N HIS A 273 43.93 34.06 14.96
CA HIS A 273 42.62 33.99 15.57
C HIS A 273 42.69 33.02 16.76
N PRO A 274 42.27 33.40 17.98
CA PRO A 274 42.10 32.44 19.05
C PRO A 274 40.86 31.60 18.72
N ASP A 275 40.97 30.31 18.97
CA ASP A 275 39.96 29.25 18.82
C ASP A 275 39.99 28.48 17.49
N GLY A 276 40.72 27.36 17.55
CA GLY A 276 40.58 26.26 16.62
C GLY A 276 39.25 25.51 16.83
N ASP A 277 38.67 25.10 15.72
CA ASP A 277 37.70 24.01 15.57
C ASP A 277 36.57 23.90 16.62
N HIS A 278 35.76 24.96 16.74
CA HIS A 278 34.42 24.86 17.34
C HIS A 278 33.35 25.37 16.38
N ARG A 279 32.52 24.40 15.95
CA ARG A 279 31.24 24.49 15.22
C ARG A 279 30.52 25.83 15.42
N ARG A 280 30.32 26.61 14.35
CA ARG A 280 29.30 27.68 14.32
C ARG A 280 27.91 27.02 14.35
N PRO A 281 27.09 27.17 15.43
CA PRO A 281 25.84 26.43 15.56
C PRO A 281 24.67 27.00 14.75
N ASP A 282 24.79 28.23 14.24
CA ASP A 282 23.73 28.90 13.48
C ASP A 282 24.28 29.48 12.17
N HIS A 283 23.88 28.87 11.06
CA HIS A 283 24.22 29.29 9.70
C HIS A 283 22.92 29.50 8.89
N PHE A 284 22.93 30.39 7.90
CA PHE A 284 21.81 30.77 7.02
C PHE A 284 21.08 29.59 6.38
N LEU A 285 21.73 28.42 6.23
CA LEU A 285 21.09 27.18 5.76
C LEU A 285 19.91 26.74 6.65
N ASN A 286 19.87 27.15 7.92
CA ASN A 286 18.72 26.97 8.81
C ASN A 286 17.52 27.86 8.44
N GLN A 287 17.75 28.92 7.69
CA GLN A 287 16.80 30.02 7.42
C GLN A 287 16.30 30.02 5.97
N ILE A 288 16.98 29.33 5.05
CA ILE A 288 16.63 29.27 3.62
C ILE A 288 16.11 27.88 3.18
N GLY A 289 15.56 27.78 1.96
CA GLY A 289 15.07 26.53 1.35
C GLY A 289 13.64 26.10 1.73
N LYS A 290 12.96 25.44 0.80
CA LYS A 290 11.66 24.79 1.03
C LYS A 290 11.86 23.37 1.55
N ARG A 291 11.03 22.96 2.53
CA ARG A 291 11.02 21.58 3.04
C ARG A 291 10.46 20.64 1.96
N ILE A 292 11.21 19.59 1.60
CA ILE A 292 10.72 18.54 0.71
C ILE A 292 9.78 17.63 1.52
N VAL A 293 8.51 17.53 1.15
CA VAL A 293 7.51 16.83 1.97
C VAL A 293 7.35 15.34 1.58
N LEU A 294 7.45 14.97 0.30
CA LEU A 294 7.60 13.56 -0.14
C LEU A 294 8.48 13.46 -1.39
N PRO A 295 9.57 12.66 -1.38
CA PRO A 295 10.46 12.52 -2.53
C PRO A 295 9.83 11.68 -3.65
N SER A 296 10.38 11.76 -4.87
CA SER A 296 9.96 10.92 -6.01
C SER A 296 10.33 9.44 -5.83
N THR A 297 11.18 9.11 -4.86
CA THR A 297 11.49 7.74 -4.44
C THR A 297 10.39 7.12 -3.58
N HIS A 298 9.49 7.92 -2.99
CA HIS A 298 8.36 7.41 -2.22
C HIS A 298 7.22 7.01 -3.17
N SER A 299 7.01 5.70 -3.30
CA SER A 299 5.98 5.13 -4.18
C SER A 299 4.59 5.70 -3.88
N GLY A 300 3.91 6.23 -4.90
CA GLY A 300 2.58 6.83 -4.75
C GLY A 300 2.59 8.31 -4.36
N SER A 301 3.75 8.93 -4.11
CA SER A 301 3.83 10.39 -3.92
C SER A 301 3.51 11.13 -5.22
N PRO A 302 3.01 12.38 -5.16
CA PRO A 302 2.77 13.20 -6.36
C PRO A 302 4.00 13.30 -7.27
N ARG A 303 5.20 13.41 -6.68
CA ARG A 303 6.46 13.48 -7.43
C ARG A 303 6.83 12.15 -8.08
N ALA A 304 6.56 11.02 -7.42
CA ALA A 304 6.76 9.70 -8.01
C ALA A 304 5.84 9.46 -9.21
N MET A 305 4.57 9.86 -9.09
CA MET A 305 3.58 9.77 -10.17
C MET A 305 3.98 10.67 -11.36
N TYR A 306 4.40 11.91 -11.07
CA TYR A 306 4.88 12.83 -12.10
C TYR A 306 6.12 12.30 -12.83
N LYS A 307 7.07 11.72 -12.09
CA LYS A 307 8.25 11.05 -12.66
C LYS A 307 7.85 9.90 -13.58
N SER A 308 6.99 8.97 -13.12
CA SER A 308 6.51 7.85 -13.94
C SER A 308 5.83 8.33 -15.23
N TYR A 309 5.09 9.44 -15.17
CA TYR A 309 4.48 10.05 -16.34
C TYR A 309 5.52 10.60 -17.31
N GLN A 310 6.45 11.43 -16.86
CA GLN A 310 7.50 12.01 -17.70
C GLN A 310 8.34 10.91 -18.37
N ASP A 311 8.66 9.87 -17.61
CA ASP A 311 9.36 8.70 -18.09
C ASP A 311 8.58 8.02 -19.24
N SER A 312 7.28 7.82 -19.05
CA SER A 312 6.41 7.25 -20.09
C SER A 312 6.36 8.13 -21.34
N MET A 313 6.29 9.45 -21.17
CA MET A 313 6.28 10.40 -22.28
C MET A 313 7.60 10.44 -23.04
N ALA A 314 8.73 10.26 -22.36
CA ALA A 314 10.04 10.17 -23.00
C ALA A 314 10.14 8.93 -23.91
N ILE A 315 9.64 7.77 -23.47
CA ILE A 315 9.53 6.56 -24.31
C ILE A 315 8.64 6.82 -25.53
N VAL A 316 7.46 7.41 -25.33
CA VAL A 316 6.53 7.71 -26.43
C VAL A 316 7.11 8.72 -27.42
N ARG A 317 7.91 9.68 -26.95
CA ARG A 317 8.61 10.63 -27.82
C ARG A 317 9.64 9.94 -28.70
N GLU A 318 10.39 8.99 -28.15
CA GLU A 318 11.47 8.29 -28.86
C GLU A 318 10.94 7.21 -29.82
N TYR A 319 10.05 6.35 -29.33
CA TYR A 319 9.60 5.16 -30.06
C TYR A 319 8.24 5.34 -30.76
N GLY A 320 7.57 6.47 -30.54
CA GLY A 320 6.25 6.77 -31.06
C GLY A 320 5.10 6.35 -30.14
N LYS A 321 3.87 6.55 -30.63
CA LYS A 321 2.66 6.22 -29.88
C LYS A 321 2.50 4.70 -29.68
N PRO A 322 1.85 4.24 -28.59
CA PRO A 322 1.47 2.84 -28.44
C PRO A 322 0.63 2.33 -29.62
N ASP A 323 0.88 1.08 -30.01
CA ASP A 323 0.20 0.38 -31.10
C ASP A 323 -0.84 -0.62 -30.58
N VAL A 324 -0.58 -1.24 -29.42
CA VAL A 324 -1.46 -2.21 -28.78
C VAL A 324 -1.63 -1.89 -27.30
N PHE A 325 -2.85 -2.05 -26.81
CA PHE A 325 -3.22 -1.93 -25.40
C PHE A 325 -3.75 -3.27 -24.91
N VAL A 326 -3.11 -3.79 -23.88
CA VAL A 326 -3.47 -5.06 -23.24
C VAL A 326 -3.91 -4.76 -21.82
N THR A 327 -5.04 -5.32 -21.41
CA THR A 327 -5.41 -5.37 -19.99
C THR A 327 -5.58 -6.80 -19.54
N MET A 328 -5.14 -7.10 -18.32
CA MET A 328 -5.23 -8.44 -17.72
C MET A 328 -5.84 -8.31 -16.33
N THR A 329 -6.85 -9.11 -16.02
CA THR A 329 -7.43 -9.19 -14.68
C THR A 329 -7.07 -10.52 -14.03
N CYS A 330 -6.67 -10.48 -12.76
CA CYS A 330 -6.42 -11.69 -11.97
C CYS A 330 -7.66 -12.60 -11.96
N ASN A 331 -7.46 -13.89 -12.23
CA ASN A 331 -8.52 -14.89 -12.09
C ASN A 331 -8.37 -15.60 -10.73
N PRO A 332 -9.32 -15.44 -9.78
CA PRO A 332 -9.25 -16.11 -8.48
C PRO A 332 -9.42 -17.63 -8.57
N THR A 333 -9.83 -18.17 -9.71
CA THR A 333 -10.00 -19.62 -9.95
C THR A 333 -8.84 -20.24 -10.73
N TRP A 334 -7.67 -19.58 -10.76
CA TRP A 334 -6.47 -20.23 -11.28
C TRP A 334 -6.11 -21.47 -10.46
N GLU A 335 -5.66 -22.52 -11.12
CA GLU A 335 -5.29 -23.79 -10.49
C GLU A 335 -4.26 -23.57 -9.38
N GLU A 336 -3.26 -22.70 -9.60
CA GLU A 336 -2.22 -22.42 -8.61
C GLU A 336 -2.74 -21.74 -7.34
N ILE A 337 -3.88 -21.05 -7.45
CA ILE A 337 -4.58 -20.47 -6.29
C ILE A 337 -5.40 -21.57 -5.61
N GLN A 338 -6.19 -22.32 -6.37
CA GLN A 338 -7.09 -23.35 -5.82
C GLN A 338 -6.32 -24.49 -5.15
N GLU A 339 -5.21 -24.95 -5.73
CA GLU A 339 -4.36 -25.99 -5.15
C GLU A 339 -3.72 -25.58 -3.82
N LYS A 340 -3.52 -24.27 -3.59
CA LYS A 340 -2.90 -23.74 -2.37
C LYS A 340 -3.91 -23.29 -1.32
N ILE A 341 -5.20 -23.28 -1.64
CA ILE A 341 -6.26 -22.94 -0.72
C ILE A 341 -7.06 -24.22 -0.44
N PRO A 342 -6.84 -24.90 0.70
CA PRO A 342 -7.55 -26.13 1.00
C PRO A 342 -9.06 -25.88 1.15
N GLU A 343 -9.85 -26.59 0.36
CA GLU A 343 -11.32 -26.66 0.49
C GLU A 343 -11.71 -27.29 1.85
N PRO A 344 -12.81 -26.85 2.52
CA PRO A 344 -13.86 -25.92 2.06
C PRO A 344 -13.87 -24.55 2.77
N ASN A 345 -12.88 -24.23 3.61
CA ASN A 345 -13.02 -23.14 4.60
C ASN A 345 -12.45 -21.78 4.17
N GLN A 346 -11.74 -21.70 3.05
CA GLN A 346 -11.10 -20.47 2.58
C GLN A 346 -11.36 -20.24 1.10
N SER A 347 -11.39 -18.97 0.70
CA SER A 347 -11.46 -18.54 -0.68
C SER A 347 -10.21 -17.74 -1.07
N ALA A 348 -10.04 -17.44 -2.37
CA ALA A 348 -8.99 -16.54 -2.84
C ALA A 348 -8.99 -15.17 -2.13
N GLN A 349 -10.13 -14.69 -1.64
CA GLN A 349 -10.20 -13.43 -0.89
C GLN A 349 -9.56 -13.55 0.50
N ASP A 350 -9.61 -14.74 1.10
CA ASP A 350 -9.07 -15.04 2.43
C ASP A 350 -7.55 -15.24 2.42
N ARG A 351 -6.97 -15.51 1.24
CA ARG A 351 -5.52 -15.70 1.03
C ARG A 351 -4.93 -14.68 0.04
N PRO A 352 -4.94 -13.37 0.39
CA PRO A 352 -4.39 -12.33 -0.47
C PRO A 352 -2.89 -12.47 -0.75
N ASP A 353 -2.15 -13.16 0.13
CA ASP A 353 -0.74 -13.50 -0.03
C ASP A 353 -0.52 -14.45 -1.24
N ILE A 354 -1.36 -15.49 -1.37
CA ILE A 354 -1.34 -16.42 -2.50
C ILE A 354 -1.71 -15.69 -3.78
N VAL A 355 -2.81 -14.93 -3.76
CA VAL A 355 -3.28 -14.17 -4.93
C VAL A 355 -2.20 -13.21 -5.43
N ALA A 356 -1.54 -12.47 -4.53
CA ALA A 356 -0.45 -11.55 -4.88
C ALA A 356 0.72 -12.28 -5.56
N ARG A 357 1.13 -13.44 -5.03
CA ARG A 357 2.23 -14.24 -5.56
C ARG A 357 1.93 -14.89 -6.90
N VAL A 358 0.74 -15.47 -7.07
CA VAL A 358 0.32 -16.06 -8.35
C VAL A 358 0.17 -14.96 -9.40
N TRP A 359 -0.47 -13.85 -9.05
CA TRP A 359 -0.56 -12.69 -9.94
C TRP A 359 0.81 -12.20 -10.40
N GLN A 360 1.77 -12.04 -9.49
CA GLN A 360 3.10 -11.57 -9.83
C GLN A 360 3.80 -12.48 -10.84
N GLN A 361 3.65 -13.81 -10.67
CA GLN A 361 4.22 -14.79 -11.60
C GLN A 361 3.51 -14.74 -12.97
N LYS A 362 2.17 -14.69 -12.99
CA LYS A 362 1.39 -14.61 -14.24
C LYS A 362 1.66 -13.32 -14.99
N LEU A 363 1.81 -12.19 -14.30
CA LEU A 363 2.17 -10.91 -14.92
C LEU A 363 3.60 -10.96 -15.47
N ALA A 364 4.56 -11.51 -14.73
CA ALA A 364 5.94 -11.64 -15.21
C ALA A 364 6.03 -12.49 -16.50
N GLU A 365 5.31 -13.62 -16.52
CA GLU A 365 5.22 -14.48 -17.71
C GLU A 365 4.52 -13.76 -18.87
N LEU A 366 3.44 -13.00 -18.61
CA LEU A 366 2.78 -12.21 -19.67
C LEU A 366 3.72 -11.17 -20.27
N LEU A 367 4.49 -10.46 -19.43
CA LEU A 367 5.45 -9.48 -19.91
C LEU A 367 6.56 -10.12 -20.73
N LYS A 368 7.00 -11.33 -20.35
CA LYS A 368 7.97 -12.12 -21.11
C LYS A 368 7.42 -12.55 -22.47
N ASP A 369 6.20 -13.09 -22.52
CA ASP A 369 5.53 -13.47 -23.78
C ASP A 369 5.41 -12.28 -24.75
N LEU A 370 5.11 -11.10 -24.21
CA LEU A 370 5.08 -9.87 -25.00
C LEU A 370 6.47 -9.55 -25.58
N ASP A 371 7.52 -9.62 -24.75
CA ASP A 371 8.90 -9.37 -25.18
C ASP A 371 9.40 -10.41 -26.21
N GLU A 372 8.92 -11.65 -26.13
CA GLU A 372 9.20 -12.74 -27.08
C GLU A 372 8.42 -12.62 -28.40
N GLY A 373 7.55 -11.62 -28.52
CA GLY A 373 6.94 -11.24 -29.80
C GLY A 373 5.57 -11.88 -30.06
N VAL A 374 4.84 -12.31 -29.03
CA VAL A 374 3.46 -12.84 -29.18
C VAL A 374 2.53 -11.87 -29.92
N LEU A 375 2.75 -10.56 -29.76
CA LEU A 375 2.00 -9.50 -30.45
C LEU A 375 2.82 -8.80 -31.56
N GLY A 376 3.93 -9.39 -31.97
CA GLY A 376 4.96 -8.75 -32.80
C GLY A 376 6.12 -8.20 -31.97
N ARG A 377 7.20 -7.79 -32.65
CA ARG A 377 8.44 -7.34 -32.01
C ARG A 377 8.21 -6.07 -31.20
N VAL A 378 8.40 -6.16 -29.90
CA VAL A 378 8.22 -5.04 -28.96
C VAL A 378 9.46 -4.13 -28.98
N MET A 379 9.24 -2.86 -29.32
CA MET A 379 10.27 -1.81 -29.16
C MET A 379 10.25 -1.25 -27.76
N ALA A 380 9.06 -1.00 -27.20
CA ALA A 380 8.91 -0.55 -25.83
C ALA A 380 7.57 -1.00 -25.23
N ARG A 381 7.54 -1.22 -23.92
CA ARG A 381 6.29 -1.41 -23.18
C ARG A 381 6.32 -0.68 -21.85
N ILE A 382 5.14 -0.24 -21.43
CA ILE A 382 4.89 0.42 -20.14
C ILE A 382 3.69 -0.27 -19.52
N TYR A 383 3.76 -0.61 -18.23
CA TYR A 383 2.63 -1.19 -17.52
C TYR A 383 2.41 -0.57 -16.15
N VAL A 384 1.16 -0.60 -15.71
CA VAL A 384 0.70 -0.23 -14.37
C VAL A 384 -0.29 -1.28 -13.89
N VAL A 385 -0.19 -1.68 -12.63
CA VAL A 385 -1.12 -2.54 -11.93
C VAL A 385 -2.02 -1.67 -11.06
N GLU A 386 -3.32 -1.74 -11.30
CA GLU A 386 -4.35 -1.21 -10.41
C GLU A 386 -5.08 -2.36 -9.71
N PHE A 387 -5.86 -2.04 -8.68
CA PHE A 387 -6.63 -3.03 -7.93
C PHE A 387 -8.10 -2.76 -8.15
N GLN A 388 -8.79 -3.66 -8.87
CA GLN A 388 -10.20 -3.50 -9.24
C GLN A 388 -11.12 -4.32 -8.31
N LYS A 389 -12.38 -3.88 -8.18
CA LYS A 389 -13.45 -4.56 -7.41
C LYS A 389 -12.98 -4.87 -5.97
N ARG A 390 -13.22 -6.09 -5.45
CA ARG A 390 -12.81 -6.57 -4.12
C ARG A 390 -11.28 -6.64 -3.91
N GLY A 391 -10.50 -5.83 -4.62
CA GLY A 391 -9.06 -5.71 -4.48
C GLY A 391 -8.22 -6.57 -5.43
N LEU A 392 -8.80 -7.19 -6.46
CA LEU A 392 -8.05 -8.06 -7.37
C LEU A 392 -7.11 -7.24 -8.26
N PRO A 393 -5.86 -7.68 -8.48
CA PRO A 393 -4.93 -7.01 -9.36
C PRO A 393 -5.41 -6.99 -10.83
N HIS A 394 -5.14 -5.89 -11.50
CA HIS A 394 -5.47 -5.66 -12.89
C HIS A 394 -4.35 -4.84 -13.55
N ALA A 395 -3.73 -5.39 -14.60
CA ALA A 395 -2.67 -4.71 -15.33
C ALA A 395 -3.24 -3.95 -16.53
N HIS A 396 -2.73 -2.74 -16.75
CA HIS A 396 -2.81 -1.98 -17.99
C HIS A 396 -1.43 -1.96 -18.62
N ILE A 397 -1.30 -2.45 -19.84
CA ILE A 397 -0.02 -2.61 -20.55
C ILE A 397 -0.15 -1.93 -21.91
N LEU A 398 0.75 -0.99 -22.19
CA LEU A 398 0.89 -0.33 -23.47
C LEU A 398 2.12 -0.90 -24.17
N VAL A 399 1.96 -1.26 -25.44
CA VAL A 399 2.99 -1.87 -26.27
C VAL A 399 3.22 -1.02 -27.52
N ILE A 400 4.49 -0.70 -27.78
CA ILE A 400 4.97 -0.03 -28.98
C ILE A 400 5.73 -1.08 -29.79
N LEU A 401 5.31 -1.31 -31.03
CA LEU A 401 5.83 -2.37 -31.90
C LEU A 401 6.85 -1.82 -32.90
N ALA A 402 7.71 -2.71 -33.40
CA ALA A 402 8.61 -2.43 -34.52
C ALA A 402 7.78 -2.06 -35.75
N ASP A 403 8.32 -1.20 -36.63
CA ASP A 403 7.51 -0.61 -37.70
C ASP A 403 6.92 -1.66 -38.67
N GLU A 404 7.65 -2.75 -38.88
CA GLU A 404 7.27 -3.93 -39.67
C GLU A 404 6.05 -4.69 -39.10
N ASP A 405 5.89 -4.70 -37.78
CA ASP A 405 4.84 -5.44 -37.08
C ASP A 405 3.63 -4.57 -36.70
N LYS A 406 3.67 -3.28 -37.00
CA LYS A 406 2.57 -2.36 -36.65
C LYS A 406 1.27 -2.80 -37.33
N PRO A 407 0.13 -2.82 -36.59
CA PRO A 407 -1.18 -3.26 -37.08
C PRO A 407 -1.85 -2.23 -38.00
N ARG A 408 -1.21 -1.90 -39.12
CA ARG A 408 -1.66 -0.90 -40.11
C ARG A 408 -2.64 -1.49 -41.12
N ARG A 409 -2.60 -2.82 -41.31
CA ARG A 409 -3.42 -3.56 -42.27
C ARG A 409 -4.38 -4.46 -41.53
N ARG A 410 -5.58 -4.64 -42.09
CA ARG A 410 -6.63 -5.51 -41.51
C ARG A 410 -6.12 -6.93 -41.29
N GLU A 411 -5.27 -7.47 -42.18
CA GLU A 411 -4.76 -8.83 -42.08
C GLU A 411 -3.84 -9.01 -40.86
N ILE A 412 -3.15 -7.94 -40.46
CA ILE A 412 -2.31 -7.94 -39.26
C ILE A 412 -3.21 -7.79 -38.01
N ILE A 413 -4.19 -6.89 -38.06
CA ILE A 413 -5.15 -6.70 -36.96
C ILE A 413 -5.89 -8.02 -36.65
N ASP A 414 -6.43 -8.70 -37.67
CA ASP A 414 -7.19 -9.95 -37.51
C ASP A 414 -6.32 -11.13 -37.05
N LYS A 415 -4.98 -11.06 -37.23
CA LYS A 415 -4.03 -12.03 -36.64
C LYS A 415 -3.78 -11.76 -35.16
N LEU A 416 -3.77 -10.50 -34.75
CA LEU A 416 -3.48 -10.07 -33.39
C LEU A 416 -4.70 -10.16 -32.47
N VAL A 417 -5.87 -9.77 -32.99
CA VAL A 417 -7.10 -9.57 -32.20
C VAL A 417 -8.28 -10.27 -32.85
N SER A 418 -8.97 -11.09 -32.07
CA SER A 418 -10.27 -11.66 -32.38
C SER A 418 -11.34 -11.06 -31.45
N ALA A 419 -12.55 -10.92 -31.98
CA ALA A 419 -13.74 -10.60 -31.20
C ALA A 419 -14.87 -11.59 -31.50
N GLU A 420 -14.50 -12.81 -31.89
CA GLU A 420 -15.41 -13.89 -32.24
C GLU A 420 -15.27 -15.05 -31.24
N LEU A 421 -16.36 -15.74 -30.96
CA LEU A 421 -16.31 -16.99 -30.23
C LEU A 421 -15.54 -18.03 -31.07
N PRO A 422 -14.52 -18.70 -30.51
CA PRO A 422 -13.75 -19.70 -31.23
C PRO A 422 -14.62 -20.94 -31.52
N ASP A 423 -14.07 -21.87 -32.29
CA ASP A 423 -14.71 -23.16 -32.54
C ASP A 423 -14.55 -24.08 -31.31
N ALA A 424 -15.66 -24.64 -30.83
CA ALA A 424 -15.69 -25.48 -29.63
C ALA A 424 -15.04 -26.85 -29.85
N GLU A 425 -15.02 -27.37 -31.07
CA GLU A 425 -14.42 -28.65 -31.41
C GLU A 425 -12.92 -28.50 -31.65
N LEU A 426 -12.49 -27.42 -32.31
CA LEU A 426 -11.08 -27.19 -32.61
C LEU A 426 -10.28 -26.72 -31.40
N ASN A 427 -10.87 -25.88 -30.54
CA ASN A 427 -10.18 -25.35 -29.36
C ASN A 427 -11.14 -25.22 -28.15
N PRO A 428 -11.48 -26.35 -27.50
CA PRO A 428 -12.44 -26.37 -26.40
C PRO A 428 -11.99 -25.54 -25.19
N GLN A 429 -10.67 -25.51 -24.92
CA GLN A 429 -10.11 -24.73 -23.81
C GLN A 429 -10.29 -23.22 -24.03
N LEU A 430 -9.88 -22.71 -25.21
CA LEU A 430 -10.08 -21.30 -25.53
C LEU A 430 -11.57 -20.95 -25.56
N TYR A 431 -12.42 -21.84 -26.11
CA TYR A 431 -13.87 -21.67 -26.11
C TYR A 431 -14.44 -21.46 -24.70
N GLU A 432 -14.05 -22.30 -23.75
CA GLU A 432 -14.47 -22.16 -22.36
C GLU A 432 -13.95 -20.87 -21.71
N THR A 433 -12.67 -20.52 -21.95
CA THR A 433 -12.10 -19.26 -21.45
C THR A 433 -12.85 -18.06 -21.99
N ILE A 434 -13.20 -18.04 -23.28
CA ILE A 434 -13.93 -16.91 -23.88
C ILE A 434 -15.32 -16.78 -23.25
N LEU A 435 -16.06 -17.88 -23.12
CA LEU A 435 -17.39 -17.85 -22.49
C LEU A 435 -17.37 -17.50 -20.99
N THR A 436 -16.30 -17.87 -20.28
CA THR A 436 -16.18 -17.63 -18.84
C THR A 436 -15.67 -16.21 -18.55
N SER A 437 -14.69 -15.73 -19.29
CA SER A 437 -13.90 -14.54 -18.92
C SER A 437 -13.92 -13.42 -19.94
N MET A 438 -14.31 -13.66 -21.19
CA MET A 438 -14.27 -12.66 -22.27
C MET A 438 -15.65 -12.25 -22.80
N MET A 439 -16.72 -12.54 -22.06
CA MET A 439 -18.08 -12.09 -22.39
C MET A 439 -18.46 -10.84 -21.59
N HIS A 440 -18.83 -9.76 -22.27
CA HIS A 440 -19.26 -8.52 -21.62
C HIS A 440 -20.69 -8.59 -21.06
N GLY A 441 -21.61 -9.14 -21.84
CA GLY A 441 -23.04 -9.08 -21.58
C GLY A 441 -23.70 -10.41 -21.21
N PRO A 442 -25.04 -10.46 -21.20
CA PRO A 442 -25.94 -9.40 -21.68
C PRO A 442 -26.03 -8.19 -20.73
N CYS A 443 -26.09 -6.98 -21.30
CA CYS A 443 -26.41 -5.72 -20.62
C CYS A 443 -27.39 -4.89 -21.47
N GLY A 444 -27.78 -3.69 -21.05
CA GLY A 444 -28.75 -2.88 -21.79
C GLY A 444 -30.18 -3.28 -21.46
N ALA A 445 -31.07 -3.33 -22.45
CA ALA A 445 -32.46 -3.73 -22.25
C ALA A 445 -32.59 -5.15 -21.65
N ALA A 446 -31.66 -6.04 -21.99
CA ALA A 446 -31.63 -7.41 -21.47
C ALA A 446 -31.21 -7.49 -19.99
N ASN A 447 -30.43 -6.51 -19.51
CA ASN A 447 -30.06 -6.43 -18.08
C ASN A 447 -29.70 -4.97 -17.70
N PRO A 448 -30.72 -4.15 -17.36
CA PRO A 448 -30.53 -2.72 -17.08
C PRO A 448 -29.70 -2.45 -15.81
N ASN A 449 -29.67 -3.41 -14.87
CA ASN A 449 -28.98 -3.30 -13.59
C ASN A 449 -27.49 -3.70 -13.67
N SER A 450 -26.97 -3.98 -14.88
CA SER A 450 -25.56 -4.35 -15.04
C SER A 450 -24.65 -3.19 -14.60
N PRO A 451 -23.52 -3.44 -13.91
CA PRO A 451 -22.61 -2.38 -13.43
C PRO A 451 -22.03 -1.47 -14.53
N CYS A 452 -22.07 -1.92 -15.79
CA CYS A 452 -21.62 -1.14 -16.94
C CYS A 452 -22.66 -0.12 -17.43
N MET A 453 -23.91 -0.18 -16.95
CA MET A 453 -25.00 0.69 -17.38
C MET A 453 -24.92 2.04 -16.67
N LYS A 454 -24.93 3.12 -17.45
CA LYS A 454 -25.04 4.50 -16.96
C LYS A 454 -25.97 5.26 -17.89
N ASP A 455 -26.95 5.97 -17.34
CA ASP A 455 -27.92 6.76 -18.09
C ASP A 455 -28.64 5.93 -19.20
N GLY A 456 -29.00 4.68 -18.87
CA GLY A 456 -29.68 3.76 -19.79
C GLY A 456 -28.83 3.23 -20.94
N LYS A 457 -27.52 3.54 -20.98
CA LYS A 457 -26.58 3.07 -22.02
C LYS A 457 -25.41 2.31 -21.40
N CYS A 458 -24.88 1.34 -22.13
CA CYS A 458 -23.66 0.67 -21.72
C CYS A 458 -22.46 1.63 -21.91
N THR A 459 -21.73 1.90 -20.82
CA THR A 459 -20.52 2.75 -20.82
C THR A 459 -19.41 2.23 -21.74
N LYS A 460 -19.42 0.94 -22.06
CA LYS A 460 -18.48 0.28 -22.98
C LYS A 460 -19.02 0.13 -24.41
N GLY A 461 -20.25 0.60 -24.65
CA GLY A 461 -20.90 0.60 -25.96
C GLY A 461 -21.22 -0.80 -26.50
N TYR A 462 -21.67 -1.69 -25.62
CA TYR A 462 -22.23 -2.99 -26.01
C TYR A 462 -23.77 -2.93 -26.12
N PRO A 463 -24.39 -3.78 -26.97
CA PRO A 463 -23.75 -4.74 -27.88
C PRO A 463 -22.98 -4.05 -29.04
N LYS A 464 -21.89 -4.66 -29.50
CA LYS A 464 -21.09 -4.16 -30.64
C LYS A 464 -21.75 -4.54 -31.97
N PRO A 465 -21.55 -3.76 -33.06
CA PRO A 465 -22.10 -4.12 -34.36
C PRO A 465 -21.51 -5.43 -34.89
N LEU A 466 -22.34 -6.23 -35.58
CA LEU A 466 -21.86 -7.37 -36.37
C LEU A 466 -21.30 -6.83 -37.68
N VAL A 467 -20.06 -7.21 -38.00
CA VAL A 467 -19.39 -6.80 -39.24
C VAL A 467 -18.57 -7.97 -39.78
N GLU A 468 -18.65 -8.19 -41.10
CA GLU A 468 -17.98 -9.31 -41.78
C GLU A 468 -16.47 -9.12 -41.92
N VAL A 469 -16.00 -7.87 -41.89
CA VAL A 469 -14.59 -7.50 -42.02
C VAL A 469 -14.24 -6.41 -41.02
N THR A 470 -13.01 -6.44 -40.51
CA THR A 470 -12.50 -5.39 -39.62
C THR A 470 -12.41 -4.06 -40.37
N GLN A 471 -12.99 -3.02 -39.79
CA GLN A 471 -13.00 -1.67 -40.34
C GLN A 471 -12.04 -0.78 -39.54
N GLY A 472 -11.10 -0.13 -40.24
CA GLY A 472 -10.21 0.85 -39.65
C GLY A 472 -11.00 2.07 -39.17
N ASN A 473 -10.73 2.53 -37.95
CA ASN A 473 -11.31 3.75 -37.42
C ASN A 473 -10.23 4.83 -37.31
N VAL A 474 -10.50 6.00 -37.91
CA VAL A 474 -9.57 7.15 -37.92
C VAL A 474 -9.47 7.80 -36.54
N ASN A 475 -10.46 7.63 -35.66
CA ASN A 475 -10.58 8.38 -34.40
C ASN A 475 -10.78 7.51 -33.14
N GLY A 476 -10.29 6.26 -33.10
CA GLY A 476 -10.48 5.42 -31.91
C GLY A 476 -9.88 4.02 -31.98
N PHE A 477 -10.67 3.01 -31.66
CA PHE A 477 -10.33 1.59 -31.82
C PHE A 477 -10.95 1.08 -33.14
N PRO A 478 -10.31 0.13 -33.85
CA PRO A 478 -10.92 -0.53 -35.00
C PRO A 478 -12.26 -1.18 -34.63
N VAL A 479 -13.18 -1.24 -35.59
CA VAL A 479 -14.37 -2.07 -35.44
C VAL A 479 -13.98 -3.48 -35.89
N TYR A 480 -13.67 -4.35 -34.93
CA TYR A 480 -13.25 -5.72 -35.22
C TYR A 480 -14.35 -6.54 -35.88
N ARG A 481 -13.92 -7.48 -36.74
CA ARG A 481 -14.76 -8.52 -37.31
C ARG A 481 -15.55 -9.27 -36.23
N ARG A 482 -16.87 -9.33 -36.41
CA ARG A 482 -17.84 -10.02 -35.56
C ARG A 482 -18.90 -10.64 -36.46
N ARG A 483 -18.61 -11.83 -37.03
CA ARG A 483 -19.53 -12.47 -37.97
C ARG A 483 -20.76 -13.04 -37.27
N ARG A 484 -21.85 -13.13 -38.02
CA ARG A 484 -23.06 -13.80 -37.54
C ARG A 484 -22.82 -15.31 -37.49
N ARG A 485 -23.25 -15.97 -36.41
CA ARG A 485 -23.21 -17.44 -36.29
C ARG A 485 -24.55 -18.05 -36.74
N PRO A 486 -24.64 -19.39 -36.89
CA PRO A 486 -25.91 -20.06 -37.14
C PRO A 486 -26.96 -19.74 -36.06
N PRO A 487 -28.26 -19.67 -36.41
CA PRO A 487 -29.34 -19.49 -35.44
C PRO A 487 -29.34 -20.56 -34.36
N GLY A 488 -29.70 -20.18 -33.13
CA GLY A 488 -29.82 -21.12 -32.00
C GLY A 488 -29.72 -20.40 -30.65
N VAL A 489 -29.86 -21.16 -29.57
CA VAL A 489 -29.66 -20.67 -28.21
C VAL A 489 -28.44 -21.36 -27.61
N LEU A 490 -27.48 -20.56 -27.14
CA LEU A 490 -26.31 -21.06 -26.43
C LEU A 490 -26.53 -20.84 -24.93
N LYS A 491 -26.47 -21.93 -24.17
CA LYS A 491 -26.55 -21.90 -22.70
C LYS A 491 -25.19 -22.23 -22.10
N PHE A 492 -24.69 -21.38 -21.22
CA PHE A 492 -23.41 -21.59 -20.53
C PHE A 492 -23.46 -21.04 -19.11
N LYS A 493 -23.13 -21.87 -18.12
CA LYS A 493 -23.11 -21.52 -16.68
C LYS A 493 -24.34 -20.70 -16.23
N GLY A 494 -25.53 -21.15 -16.65
CA GLY A 494 -26.82 -20.52 -16.29
C GLY A 494 -27.17 -19.23 -17.07
N ARG A 495 -26.36 -18.82 -18.05
CA ARG A 495 -26.63 -17.70 -18.95
C ARG A 495 -27.10 -18.20 -20.30
N GLU A 496 -28.05 -17.49 -20.90
CA GLU A 496 -28.56 -17.76 -22.24
C GLU A 496 -28.17 -16.62 -23.19
N TYR A 497 -27.67 -17.00 -24.36
CA TYR A 497 -27.29 -16.08 -25.42
C TYR A 497 -27.97 -16.50 -26.72
N ASP A 498 -28.42 -15.52 -27.52
CA ASP A 498 -28.74 -15.76 -28.92
C ASP A 498 -27.44 -16.09 -29.66
N ASN A 499 -27.35 -17.33 -30.15
CA ASN A 499 -26.16 -17.83 -30.81
C ASN A 499 -25.80 -17.00 -32.04
N ALA A 500 -26.81 -16.53 -32.79
CA ALA A 500 -26.58 -15.78 -34.02
C ALA A 500 -25.87 -14.45 -33.76
N THR A 501 -26.13 -13.83 -32.61
CA THR A 501 -25.63 -12.50 -32.24
C THR A 501 -24.60 -12.52 -31.11
N ILE A 502 -24.21 -13.69 -30.60
CA ILE A 502 -23.31 -13.80 -29.44
C ILE A 502 -21.97 -13.04 -29.61
N ASN A 503 -21.45 -13.01 -30.85
CA ASN A 503 -20.23 -12.29 -31.19
C ASN A 503 -20.31 -10.77 -30.94
N GLN A 504 -21.49 -10.19 -30.74
CA GLN A 504 -21.63 -8.79 -30.33
C GLN A 504 -21.17 -8.52 -28.89
N TRP A 505 -21.07 -9.56 -28.07
CA TRP A 505 -20.77 -9.49 -26.64
C TRP A 505 -19.34 -9.89 -26.27
N VAL A 506 -18.59 -10.45 -27.23
CA VAL A 506 -17.22 -10.92 -27.02
C VAL A 506 -16.28 -9.71 -26.87
N VAL A 507 -15.49 -9.69 -25.80
CA VAL A 507 -14.45 -8.69 -25.55
C VAL A 507 -13.24 -9.01 -26.46
N PRO A 508 -12.64 -8.03 -27.16
CA PRO A 508 -11.50 -8.28 -28.04
C PRO A 508 -10.32 -8.93 -27.32
N TYR A 509 -9.74 -9.97 -27.92
CA TYR A 509 -8.76 -10.82 -27.26
C TYR A 509 -7.71 -11.35 -28.25
N ASN A 510 -6.57 -11.80 -27.74
CA ASN A 510 -5.59 -12.56 -28.52
C ASN A 510 -5.73 -14.06 -28.20
N LEU A 511 -5.77 -14.90 -29.24
CA LEU A 511 -6.03 -16.35 -29.09
C LEU A 511 -5.02 -17.03 -28.15
N TYR A 512 -3.72 -16.77 -28.35
CA TYR A 512 -2.66 -17.38 -27.55
C TYR A 512 -2.71 -16.91 -26.10
N LEU A 513 -2.78 -15.58 -25.87
CA LEU A 513 -2.80 -15.02 -24.52
C LEU A 513 -4.02 -15.48 -23.73
N SER A 514 -5.22 -15.43 -24.32
CA SER A 514 -6.42 -15.87 -23.63
C SER A 514 -6.36 -17.35 -23.26
N GLN A 515 -5.90 -18.22 -24.16
CA GLN A 515 -5.78 -19.65 -23.89
C GLN A 515 -4.75 -19.94 -22.79
N LYS A 516 -3.55 -19.34 -22.87
CA LYS A 516 -2.45 -19.60 -21.91
C LYS A 516 -2.78 -19.13 -20.50
N TYR A 517 -3.38 -17.96 -20.36
CA TYR A 517 -3.60 -17.34 -19.05
C TYR A 517 -4.96 -17.64 -18.42
N ASN A 518 -5.92 -18.16 -19.19
CA ASN A 518 -7.27 -18.51 -18.72
C ASN A 518 -7.88 -17.44 -17.79
N CYS A 519 -7.86 -16.18 -18.23
CA CYS A 519 -8.39 -15.06 -17.49
C CYS A 519 -8.92 -13.97 -18.43
N HIS A 520 -9.46 -12.89 -17.86
CA HIS A 520 -9.91 -11.77 -18.66
C HIS A 520 -8.70 -10.97 -19.18
N ILE A 521 -8.29 -11.22 -20.44
CA ILE A 521 -7.26 -10.47 -21.16
C ILE A 521 -7.84 -9.76 -22.37
N ASN A 522 -8.06 -8.45 -22.26
CA ASN A 522 -8.53 -7.64 -23.38
C ASN A 522 -7.33 -7.10 -24.18
N VAL A 523 -7.36 -7.28 -25.50
CA VAL A 523 -6.31 -6.79 -26.41
C VAL A 523 -6.94 -5.87 -27.45
N GLU A 524 -6.46 -4.64 -27.51
CA GLU A 524 -7.03 -3.57 -28.33
C GLU A 524 -5.94 -2.89 -29.17
N VAL A 525 -6.16 -2.73 -30.47
CA VAL A 525 -5.28 -1.97 -31.37
C VAL A 525 -5.52 -0.47 -31.19
N CYS A 526 -4.47 0.29 -30.91
CA CYS A 526 -4.50 1.72 -30.66
C CYS A 526 -4.17 2.52 -31.92
N THR A 527 -5.16 3.05 -32.62
CA THR A 527 -4.90 3.89 -33.81
C THR A 527 -4.74 5.37 -33.45
N ALA A 528 -5.39 5.87 -32.38
CA ALA A 528 -5.44 7.30 -32.04
C ALA A 528 -4.54 7.73 -30.85
N LEU A 529 -4.17 9.02 -30.82
CA LEU A 529 -3.48 9.69 -29.69
C LEU A 529 -4.24 9.61 -28.36
N THR A 530 -5.53 9.22 -28.39
CA THR A 530 -6.32 8.96 -27.19
C THR A 530 -5.73 7.85 -26.33
N ALA A 531 -5.01 6.87 -26.89
CA ALA A 531 -4.28 5.85 -26.11
C ALA A 531 -3.18 6.47 -25.21
N VAL A 532 -2.56 7.57 -25.64
CA VAL A 532 -1.62 8.34 -24.80
C VAL A 532 -2.36 9.10 -23.70
N LYS A 533 -3.58 9.61 -23.96
CA LYS A 533 -4.45 10.16 -22.90
C LYS A 533 -4.90 9.09 -21.89
N TYR A 534 -5.03 7.84 -22.31
CA TYR A 534 -5.30 6.71 -21.39
C TYR A 534 -4.13 6.50 -20.41
N LEU A 535 -2.88 6.69 -20.87
CA LEU A 535 -1.69 6.69 -20.01
C LEU A 535 -1.81 7.72 -18.89
N TYR A 536 -2.28 8.93 -19.21
CA TYR A 536 -2.56 9.98 -18.22
C TYR A 536 -3.57 9.50 -17.17
N THR A 537 -4.62 8.77 -17.56
CA THR A 537 -5.67 8.39 -16.60
C THR A 537 -5.17 7.36 -15.59
N TYR A 538 -4.40 6.34 -16.01
CA TYR A 538 -4.01 5.23 -15.12
C TYR A 538 -2.64 5.42 -14.45
N VAL A 539 -1.71 6.17 -15.05
CA VAL A 539 -0.47 6.59 -14.35
C VAL A 539 -0.78 7.64 -13.27
N TYR A 540 -1.79 8.50 -13.47
CA TYR A 540 -2.26 9.43 -12.44
C TYR A 540 -3.34 8.88 -11.51
N LYS A 541 -3.91 7.69 -11.79
CA LYS A 541 -4.83 7.05 -10.85
C LYS A 541 -3.98 6.49 -9.70
N GLY A 542 -3.66 7.34 -8.74
CA GLY A 542 -3.11 6.91 -7.45
C GLY A 542 -4.07 5.94 -6.75
N SER A 543 -3.70 5.43 -5.58
CA SER A 543 -4.59 4.55 -4.81
C SER A 543 -5.99 5.15 -4.67
N ASP A 544 -7.02 4.31 -4.72
CA ASP A 544 -8.40 4.75 -4.59
C ASP A 544 -8.56 5.61 -3.33
N LYS A 545 -9.13 6.81 -3.49
CA LYS A 545 -9.25 7.79 -2.42
C LYS A 545 -10.68 7.93 -1.95
N ALA A 546 -10.94 7.64 -0.67
CA ALA A 546 -12.19 8.00 -0.03
C ALA A 546 -12.08 9.46 0.44
N VAL A 547 -12.75 10.39 -0.25
CA VAL A 547 -12.78 11.80 0.17
C VAL A 547 -13.52 11.89 1.51
N ILE A 548 -12.78 12.05 2.60
CA ILE A 548 -13.32 12.44 3.90
C ILE A 548 -12.97 13.92 4.06
N THR A 549 -13.94 14.80 3.82
CA THR A 549 -13.80 16.22 4.12
C THR A 549 -14.11 16.39 5.60
N VAL A 550 -13.10 16.54 6.44
CA VAL A 550 -13.30 16.98 7.83
C VAL A 550 -13.33 18.50 7.80
N GLU A 551 -14.53 19.08 7.83
CA GLU A 551 -14.70 20.53 7.94
C GLU A 551 -14.60 20.93 9.42
N THR A 552 -13.52 21.60 9.81
CA THR A 552 -13.53 22.38 11.05
C THR A 552 -14.40 23.60 10.83
N VAL A 553 -15.63 23.58 11.35
CA VAL A 553 -16.51 24.75 11.35
C VAL A 553 -15.95 25.77 12.35
N ARG A 554 -15.05 26.64 11.89
CA ARG A 554 -14.72 27.90 12.57
C ARG A 554 -14.75 29.04 11.56
N GLY A 555 -15.85 29.80 11.60
CA GLY A 555 -15.98 31.12 10.98
C GLY A 555 -16.51 31.12 9.54
N GLU A 556 -17.33 32.13 9.24
CA GLU A 556 -18.13 32.33 8.02
C GLU A 556 -17.32 32.64 6.74
N SER A 557 -16.17 32.01 6.54
CA SER A 557 -15.40 32.13 5.30
C SER A 557 -15.26 30.77 4.62
N HIS A 558 -16.13 30.53 3.63
CA HIS A 558 -16.08 29.38 2.70
C HIS A 558 -14.87 29.44 1.76
N ARG A 559 -13.65 29.31 2.30
CA ARG A 559 -12.48 28.91 1.52
C ARG A 559 -11.99 27.60 2.09
N ALA A 560 -12.13 26.52 1.30
CA ALA A 560 -11.48 25.26 1.59
C ALA A 560 -9.98 25.51 1.75
N MET A 561 -9.48 25.53 2.99
CA MET A 561 -8.04 25.55 3.24
C MET A 561 -7.50 24.20 2.79
N ILE A 562 -6.69 24.22 1.73
CA ILE A 562 -5.94 23.03 1.30
C ILE A 562 -4.96 22.70 2.43
N GLU A 563 -5.06 21.51 3.03
CA GLU A 563 -4.13 21.01 4.04
C GLU A 563 -2.68 21.21 3.57
N PRO A 564 -1.87 22.08 4.21
CA PRO A 564 -0.51 22.36 3.77
C PRO A 564 0.45 21.17 3.98
N ASN A 565 0.09 20.20 4.83
CA ASN A 565 0.90 19.01 5.09
C ASN A 565 0.67 17.91 4.03
N GLU A 566 1.59 17.77 3.08
CA GLU A 566 1.56 16.73 2.04
C GLU A 566 1.66 15.29 2.62
N ILE A 567 2.14 15.07 3.86
CA ILE A 567 2.02 13.76 4.55
C ILE A 567 0.57 13.48 4.93
N LEU A 568 -0.09 14.44 5.59
CA LEU A 568 -1.47 14.27 6.03
C LEU A 568 -2.39 14.12 4.81
N ARG A 569 -2.15 14.84 3.71
CA ARG A 569 -2.84 14.62 2.43
C ARG A 569 -2.53 13.29 1.75
N TYR A 570 -1.39 12.68 2.05
CA TYR A 570 -1.00 11.37 1.55
C TYR A 570 -1.66 10.24 2.37
N LEU A 571 -1.79 10.44 3.69
CA LEU A 571 -2.42 9.50 4.65
C LEU A 571 -3.95 9.56 4.62
N ASN A 572 -4.52 10.76 4.62
CA ASN A 572 -5.97 10.96 4.58
C ASN A 572 -6.46 10.61 3.18
N ALA A 573 -7.45 9.73 3.09
CA ALA A 573 -8.09 9.29 1.86
C ALA A 573 -7.32 8.27 1.00
N ARG A 574 -6.74 7.19 1.54
CA ARG A 574 -6.32 6.03 0.71
C ARG A 574 -6.97 4.73 1.17
N TYR A 575 -7.59 4.04 0.23
CA TYR A 575 -8.01 2.65 0.35
C TYR A 575 -6.88 1.76 -0.20
N ILE A 576 -6.43 0.80 0.61
CA ILE A 576 -5.46 -0.21 0.22
C ILE A 576 -6.16 -1.56 0.34
N SER A 577 -6.21 -2.33 -0.75
CA SER A 577 -6.79 -3.66 -0.72
C SER A 577 -5.84 -4.67 -0.04
N PRO A 578 -6.34 -5.79 0.50
CA PRO A 578 -5.46 -6.81 1.09
C PRO A 578 -4.41 -7.35 0.10
N VAL A 579 -4.78 -7.54 -1.17
CA VAL A 579 -3.82 -7.99 -2.20
C VAL A 579 -2.79 -6.90 -2.52
N GLU A 580 -3.20 -5.63 -2.59
CA GLU A 580 -2.26 -4.51 -2.73
C GLU A 580 -1.28 -4.48 -1.56
N ALA A 581 -1.78 -4.65 -0.33
CA ALA A 581 -0.95 -4.70 0.87
C ALA A 581 0.09 -5.81 0.78
N CYS A 582 -0.32 -7.04 0.46
CA CYS A 582 0.60 -8.17 0.28
C CYS A 582 1.62 -7.92 -0.83
N MET A 583 1.21 -7.40 -2.00
CA MET A 583 2.14 -7.08 -3.09
C MET A 583 3.21 -6.07 -2.64
N ARG A 584 2.81 -5.03 -1.90
CA ARG A 584 3.73 -4.00 -1.40
C ARG A 584 4.66 -4.54 -0.30
N LEU A 585 4.14 -5.37 0.60
CA LEU A 585 4.93 -6.03 1.66
C LEU A 585 5.99 -6.96 1.06
N LEU A 586 5.62 -7.71 0.00
CA LEU A 586 6.51 -8.60 -0.74
C LEU A 586 7.44 -7.87 -1.73
N ASP A 587 7.39 -6.53 -1.80
CA ASP A 587 8.18 -5.68 -2.71
C ASP A 587 7.97 -6.01 -4.20
N PHE A 588 6.74 -6.40 -4.56
CA PHE A 588 6.35 -6.63 -5.95
C PHE A 588 6.09 -5.31 -6.67
N SER A 589 6.63 -5.20 -7.89
CA SER A 589 6.48 -3.99 -8.68
C SER A 589 5.08 -3.87 -9.28
N VAL A 590 4.38 -2.79 -8.93
CA VAL A 590 3.06 -2.46 -9.49
C VAL A 590 3.13 -1.54 -10.71
N GLN A 591 4.32 -1.18 -11.19
CA GLN A 591 4.52 -0.40 -12.40
C GLN A 591 5.87 -0.75 -13.03
N GLY A 592 6.00 -0.63 -14.33
CA GLY A 592 7.29 -0.87 -14.98
C GLY A 592 7.34 -0.45 -16.43
N LYS A 593 8.55 -0.44 -16.97
CA LYS A 593 8.86 -0.03 -18.34
C LYS A 593 10.11 -0.77 -18.82
N THR A 594 10.26 -0.93 -20.13
CA THR A 594 11.44 -1.58 -20.73
C THR A 594 12.70 -0.73 -20.68
N HIS A 595 12.56 0.60 -20.66
CA HIS A 595 13.69 1.52 -20.73
C HIS A 595 13.99 2.19 -19.40
N SER A 596 15.27 2.27 -19.06
CA SER A 596 15.77 3.14 -18.00
C SER A 596 15.85 4.57 -18.51
N ILE A 597 15.33 5.51 -17.73
CA ILE A 597 15.24 6.91 -18.14
C ILE A 597 15.93 7.76 -17.08
N VAL A 598 16.86 8.57 -17.55
CA VAL A 598 17.60 9.52 -16.73
C VAL A 598 17.05 10.90 -17.03
N GLN A 599 16.46 11.53 -16.02
CA GLN A 599 15.95 12.89 -16.15
C GLN A 599 17.10 13.88 -15.93
N LEU A 600 17.38 14.69 -16.95
CA LEU A 600 18.26 15.83 -16.84
C LEU A 600 17.40 17.07 -16.54
N THR A 601 17.51 17.58 -15.32
CA THR A 601 16.77 18.79 -14.90
C THR A 601 17.34 20.00 -15.64
N ILE A 602 16.51 20.64 -16.47
CA ILE A 602 16.85 21.92 -17.10
C ILE A 602 16.64 23.03 -16.07
N HIS A 603 17.66 23.87 -15.93
CA HIS A 603 17.65 25.05 -15.09
C HIS A 603 18.41 26.16 -15.82
N LEU A 604 18.11 27.42 -15.49
CA LEU A 604 18.95 28.54 -15.91
C LEU A 604 20.31 28.46 -15.19
N GLU A 605 21.28 29.22 -15.68
CA GLU A 605 22.60 29.30 -15.05
C GLU A 605 22.46 29.64 -13.56
N ASN A 606 23.05 28.82 -12.69
CA ASN A 606 22.98 28.92 -11.23
C ASN A 606 21.56 28.79 -10.62
N GLU A 607 20.52 28.38 -11.35
CA GLU A 607 19.17 28.17 -10.79
C GLU A 607 18.84 26.70 -10.50
N GLN A 608 19.83 25.81 -10.50
CA GLN A 608 19.63 24.42 -10.13
C GLN A 608 19.18 24.26 -8.68
N LEU A 609 18.27 23.32 -8.42
CA LEU A 609 17.88 22.96 -7.07
C LEU A 609 19.00 22.20 -6.37
N VAL A 610 19.45 22.72 -5.23
CA VAL A 610 20.42 22.08 -4.35
C VAL A 610 19.68 21.57 -3.12
N THR A 611 19.87 20.30 -2.79
CA THR A 611 19.35 19.72 -1.54
C THR A 611 20.45 19.78 -0.48
N PHE A 612 20.11 20.20 0.74
CA PHE A 612 21.06 20.36 1.83
C PHE A 612 20.45 20.14 3.20
N ARG A 613 21.32 19.82 4.16
CA ARG A 613 21.00 19.86 5.57
C ARG A 613 21.30 21.20 6.20
N SER A 614 20.51 21.53 7.22
CA SER A 614 20.73 22.64 8.13
C SER A 614 22.15 22.63 8.72
N SER A 615 22.65 21.42 9.01
CA SER A 615 23.97 21.18 9.57
C SER A 615 25.07 20.98 8.52
N ASP A 616 24.76 20.99 7.22
CA ASP A 616 25.78 20.82 6.19
C ASP A 616 26.71 22.05 6.13
N ASN A 617 27.98 21.83 5.79
CA ASN A 617 28.89 22.93 5.50
C ASN A 617 28.47 23.60 4.16
N PRO A 618 28.16 24.92 4.13
CA PRO A 618 27.66 25.58 2.93
C PRO A 618 28.62 25.62 1.76
N ASP A 619 29.93 25.72 1.99
CA ASP A 619 30.92 25.61 0.90
C ASP A 619 30.88 24.22 0.25
N GLN A 620 30.69 23.17 1.05
CA GLN A 620 30.47 21.82 0.52
C GLN A 620 29.12 21.72 -0.21
N VAL A 621 28.08 22.40 0.28
CA VAL A 621 26.75 22.47 -0.37
C VAL A 621 26.84 23.11 -1.75
N LEU A 622 27.56 24.23 -1.87
CA LEU A 622 27.80 24.88 -3.14
C LEU A 622 28.72 24.04 -4.01
N THR A 623 29.78 23.43 -3.46
CA THR A 623 30.68 22.58 -4.26
C THR A 623 29.95 21.39 -4.89
N ARG A 624 29.08 20.70 -4.13
CA ARG A 624 28.25 19.60 -4.67
C ARG A 624 27.15 20.09 -5.61
N GLY A 625 26.62 21.29 -5.38
CA GLY A 625 25.56 21.91 -6.18
C GLY A 625 26.06 22.61 -7.46
N ARG A 626 27.38 22.83 -7.57
CA ARG A 626 28.01 23.59 -8.67
C ARG A 626 27.80 22.96 -10.04
N HIS A 627 27.73 21.64 -10.08
CA HIS A 627 27.52 20.89 -11.30
C HIS A 627 26.33 19.95 -11.13
N THR A 628 25.36 20.07 -12.03
CA THR A 628 24.25 19.11 -12.17
C THR A 628 24.61 18.00 -13.15
N MET A 629 23.84 16.91 -13.15
CA MET A 629 23.97 15.89 -14.19
C MET A 629 23.85 16.49 -15.60
N LEU A 630 23.03 17.53 -15.80
CA LEU A 630 22.93 18.23 -17.08
C LEU A 630 24.29 18.86 -17.46
N THR A 631 24.88 19.65 -16.57
CA THR A 631 26.16 20.34 -16.84
C THR A 631 27.40 19.44 -16.88
N ARG A 632 27.28 18.18 -16.41
CA ARG A 632 28.36 17.18 -16.51
C ARG A 632 28.20 16.26 -17.72
N PHE A 633 26.99 16.17 -18.26
CA PHE A 633 26.69 15.32 -19.40
C PHE A 633 27.19 15.96 -20.71
N PHE A 634 27.06 17.28 -20.81
CA PHE A 634 27.71 18.10 -21.83
C PHE A 634 29.07 18.58 -21.32
#